data_AF-A0A6N1V8G3-F1
#
_entry.id   AF-A0A6N1V8G3-F1
#
_cell.length_a   1.000
_cell.length_b   1.000
_cell.length_c   1.000
_cell.angle_alpha   90.00
_cell.angle_beta   90.00
_cell.angle_gamma   90.00
#
_symmetry.space_group_name_H-M   'P 1'
#
loop_
_entity.id
_entity.type
_entity.pdbx_description
1 polymer ?
#
loop_
_entity_poly.entity_id
_entity_poly.type
_entity_poly.pdbx_seq_one_letter_code
_entity_poly.pdbx_strand_id
1 'polypeptide(L)'
;MRAETLTQTRLPGLQRRGLGMASLIVAVGISLAHIWMNTVGNVSTLAQNGFHFAGFVLLCVLVSPFAEADWARTRLARIVDIAFGASVAAAALYVINAENAIYDRGVRLVWSDWLAGVLCILGVLEFTRRTTGFIIPVLVVLALSYVTWWGQYVPGVFRFGGLHVETILFRALYGDDAMFGTIARISSTYVFMFILFGAFLLKSGAGDFIVDVSRAVAGRMTGGPGFVAVLSSGLTGTISGSAIANTASTGVITIPLMKRAGFPATFAGGVEAAASTGGQLMPPIMGAGAFVMASFTQIPYTTIVAVSVLPAILYFLTVAFFVRIEAKRSHATALADSDGPALWTVFRNGGPSFIIPVALLIVLLVRGYTPTYAAGYAIIACVVASWLTPNRMGPGRIIEALELGARNMIMTAILLCGVGLIVNVITTAGIGNTFSLMIATWSQGSLLFALVLIALASLVLGMGLPVTAAYIVLGTLSAPALYQLILQSQLAEMLAAGQLPETAKAIFMLAAPDKLAALAAPMPLEEARAMISALPLESLSLLFDQAFQPEVLAVALLSAHMIIFWLSQDSNVTPPVCLAAFTGAAIAGSPPMKTGFAAWKIAKGLYFVPLLFAYTPFLSGDWPQMLEIFFFAAFGLWAVAAAIEGYWENRMNLAERLVALAVGAALMWPAALWINIAALAGFAAVFGWNIAKKRVRTEPA
;
A
#
# COMPACT_ATOMS: atom_id res chain seq x y z
N MET A 1 2.44 5.44 -21.47
CA MET A 1 2.59 6.87 -21.80
C MET A 1 1.84 7.84 -20.86
N ARG A 2 0.90 7.42 -20.00
CA ARG A 2 0.18 8.30 -19.04
C ARG A 2 0.95 8.75 -17.79
N ALA A 3 2.20 8.34 -17.59
CA ALA A 3 3.01 8.66 -16.40
C ALA A 3 4.26 9.53 -16.70
N GLU A 4 4.64 9.68 -17.98
CA GLU A 4 5.87 10.37 -18.37
C GLU A 4 5.77 11.89 -18.28
N THR A 5 4.56 12.44 -18.27
CA THR A 5 4.31 13.90 -18.21
C THR A 5 4.41 14.50 -16.81
N LEU A 6 4.49 13.69 -15.75
CA LEU A 6 4.61 14.19 -14.37
C LEU A 6 6.03 14.12 -13.80
N THR A 7 6.92 13.30 -14.37
CA THR A 7 8.26 13.04 -13.84
C THR A 7 9.39 13.59 -14.72
N GLN A 8 9.14 14.00 -15.97
CA GLN A 8 10.16 14.60 -16.82
C GLN A 8 10.19 16.12 -16.74
N THR A 9 11.13 16.65 -15.95
CA THR A 9 11.78 17.92 -16.29
C THR A 9 13.27 17.82 -16.00
N ARG A 10 14.08 17.65 -17.05
CA ARG A 10 15.49 18.05 -17.01
C ARG A 10 15.54 19.54 -16.67
N LEU A 11 16.27 19.91 -15.62
CA LEU A 11 16.53 21.31 -15.24
C LEU A 11 17.59 21.90 -16.17
N PRO A 12 17.30 23.06 -16.77
CA PRO A 12 18.23 24.18 -16.63
C PRO A 12 17.52 25.50 -16.31
N GLY A 13 18.04 26.20 -15.29
CA GLY A 13 17.87 27.65 -15.09
C GLY A 13 16.56 28.13 -14.45
N LEU A 14 16.69 29.05 -13.50
CA LEU A 14 15.64 29.89 -12.88
C LEU A 14 14.93 30.84 -13.88
N GLN A 15 14.86 30.50 -15.17
CA GLN A 15 14.11 31.22 -16.19
C GLN A 15 12.79 30.51 -16.50
N ARG A 16 11.86 30.48 -15.54
CA ARG A 16 10.48 29.99 -15.78
C ARG A 16 9.56 31.18 -16.06
N ARG A 17 9.05 31.32 -17.29
CA ARG A 17 8.10 32.38 -17.68
C ARG A 17 6.68 32.09 -17.15
N GLY A 18 6.02 33.10 -16.57
CA GLY A 18 4.59 33.17 -16.24
C GLY A 18 4.03 31.99 -15.44
N LEU A 19 3.37 31.04 -16.12
CA LEU A 19 2.71 29.87 -15.54
C LEU A 19 3.64 28.99 -14.69
N GLY A 20 4.91 28.86 -15.09
CA GLY A 20 5.89 28.11 -14.31
C GLY A 20 6.13 28.73 -12.92
N MET A 21 6.15 30.07 -12.85
CA MET A 21 6.28 30.81 -11.58
C MET A 21 5.01 30.70 -10.74
N ALA A 22 3.83 30.82 -11.36
CA ALA A 22 2.56 30.64 -10.64
C ALA A 22 2.45 29.25 -10.00
N SER A 23 2.80 28.19 -10.75
CA SER A 23 2.80 26.82 -10.21
C SER A 23 3.77 26.65 -9.05
N LEU A 24 4.94 27.29 -9.11
CA LEU A 24 5.94 27.26 -8.05
C LEU A 24 5.42 27.96 -6.78
N ILE A 25 4.84 29.15 -6.92
CA ILE A 25 4.30 29.93 -5.79
C ILE A 25 3.19 29.13 -5.09
N VAL A 26 2.25 28.56 -5.86
CA VAL A 26 1.17 27.75 -5.32
C VAL A 26 1.72 26.49 -4.63
N ALA A 27 2.64 25.77 -5.26
CA ALA A 27 3.24 24.56 -4.69
C ALA A 27 3.97 24.83 -3.37
N VAL A 28 4.80 25.88 -3.34
CA VAL A 28 5.53 26.30 -2.14
C VAL A 28 4.56 26.76 -1.04
N GLY A 29 3.55 27.57 -1.40
CA GLY A 29 2.53 28.04 -0.47
C GLY A 29 1.76 26.90 0.19
N ILE A 30 1.34 25.90 -0.59
CA ILE A 30 0.68 24.69 -0.09
C ILE A 30 1.60 23.93 0.86
N SER A 31 2.86 23.71 0.48
CA SER A 31 3.83 22.98 1.31
C SER A 31 4.10 23.68 2.64
N LEU A 32 4.31 24.99 2.64
CA LEU A 32 4.53 25.76 3.85
C LEU A 32 3.28 25.79 4.75
N ALA A 33 2.09 25.96 4.17
CA ALA A 33 0.84 25.92 4.92
C ALA A 33 0.65 24.57 5.61
N HIS A 34 0.93 23.45 4.92
CA HIS A 34 0.81 22.13 5.51
C HIS A 34 1.88 21.83 6.56
N ILE A 35 3.12 22.29 6.37
CA ILE A 35 4.13 22.22 7.44
C ILE A 35 3.60 22.94 8.68
N TRP A 36 3.08 24.15 8.52
CA TRP A 36 2.53 24.93 9.64
C TRP A 36 1.34 24.21 10.30
N MET A 37 0.31 23.84 9.54
CA MET A 37 -0.91 23.17 10.05
C MET A 37 -0.62 21.86 10.77
N ASN A 38 0.38 21.08 10.33
CA ASN A 38 0.66 19.75 10.87
C ASN A 38 1.74 19.71 11.96
N THR A 39 2.35 20.85 12.31
CA THR A 39 3.41 20.92 13.33
C THR A 39 3.09 21.87 14.46
N VAL A 40 2.67 23.10 14.15
CA VAL A 40 2.50 24.17 15.15
C VAL A 40 1.10 24.82 15.11
N GLY A 41 0.44 24.79 13.96
CA GLY A 41 -0.89 25.36 13.77
C GLY A 41 -1.99 24.46 14.33
N ASN A 42 -3.13 25.06 14.66
CA ASN A 42 -4.34 24.35 15.04
C ASN A 42 -5.49 24.82 14.14
N VAL A 43 -5.99 23.91 13.30
CA VAL A 43 -7.02 24.17 12.30
C VAL A 43 -8.04 23.04 12.35
N SER A 44 -9.33 23.33 12.14
CA SER A 44 -10.35 22.29 12.09
C SER A 44 -10.08 21.31 10.94
N THR A 45 -10.46 20.04 11.13
CA THR A 45 -10.23 19.00 10.11
C THR A 45 -10.88 19.36 8.78
N LEU A 46 -12.12 19.86 8.81
CA LEU A 46 -12.83 20.28 7.60
C LEU A 46 -12.08 21.41 6.87
N ALA A 47 -11.63 22.43 7.59
CA ALA A 47 -10.90 23.55 7.00
C ALA A 47 -9.55 23.12 6.40
N GLN A 48 -8.78 22.30 7.11
CA GLN A 48 -7.52 21.75 6.60
C GLN A 48 -7.74 20.91 5.34
N ASN A 49 -8.77 20.06 5.33
CA ASN A 49 -9.05 19.16 4.21
C ASN A 49 -9.62 19.89 2.98
N GLY A 50 -10.49 20.88 3.19
CA GLY A 50 -10.97 21.72 2.10
C GLY A 50 -9.87 22.60 1.52
N PHE A 51 -8.99 23.16 2.36
CA PHE A 51 -7.78 23.87 1.89
C PHE A 51 -6.87 22.94 1.10
N HIS A 52 -6.64 21.72 1.58
CA HIS A 52 -5.84 20.69 0.92
C HIS A 52 -6.38 20.42 -0.50
N PHE A 53 -7.67 20.11 -0.62
CA PHE A 53 -8.31 19.87 -1.92
C PHE A 53 -8.27 21.10 -2.83
N ALA A 54 -8.64 22.29 -2.32
CA ALA A 54 -8.64 23.53 -3.08
C ALA A 54 -7.24 23.86 -3.63
N GLY A 55 -6.20 23.73 -2.80
CA GLY A 55 -4.81 23.93 -3.17
C GLY A 55 -4.35 22.96 -4.24
N PHE A 56 -4.63 21.66 -4.09
CA PHE A 56 -4.20 20.66 -5.07
C PHE A 56 -4.98 20.71 -6.39
N VAL A 57 -6.26 21.11 -6.38
CA VAL A 57 -7.01 21.43 -7.61
C VAL A 57 -6.35 22.59 -8.36
N LEU A 58 -6.03 23.67 -7.65
CA LEU A 58 -5.36 24.83 -8.24
C LEU A 58 -3.97 24.46 -8.78
N LEU A 59 -3.20 23.68 -8.04
CA LEU A 59 -1.90 23.21 -8.51
C LEU A 59 -2.05 22.26 -9.72
N CYS A 60 -3.03 21.37 -9.69
CA CYS A 60 -3.28 20.41 -10.78
C CYS A 60 -3.56 21.13 -12.10
N VAL A 61 -4.41 22.17 -12.12
CA VAL A 61 -4.76 22.87 -13.36
C VAL A 61 -3.58 23.66 -13.95
N LEU A 62 -2.70 24.15 -13.08
CA LEU A 62 -1.48 24.86 -13.49
C LEU A 62 -0.46 23.89 -14.11
N VAL A 63 -0.33 22.68 -13.57
CA VAL A 63 0.64 21.66 -13.99
C VAL A 63 0.15 20.83 -15.16
N SER A 64 -1.13 20.44 -15.19
CA SER A 64 -1.69 19.47 -16.13
C SER A 64 -2.91 20.06 -16.88
N PRO A 65 -2.83 20.26 -18.21
CA PRO A 65 -3.95 20.80 -19.00
C PRO A 65 -5.12 19.81 -19.17
N PHE A 66 -6.33 20.37 -19.40
CA PHE A 66 -7.62 19.69 -19.60
C PHE A 66 -7.60 18.41 -20.47
N ALA A 67 -6.87 18.43 -21.59
CA ALA A 67 -6.73 17.31 -22.50
C ALA A 67 -5.35 17.30 -23.19
N GLU A 68 -4.87 16.11 -23.55
CA GLU A 68 -3.66 15.93 -24.36
C GLU A 68 -3.88 16.33 -25.85
N ALA A 69 -5.13 16.60 -26.24
CA ALA A 69 -5.52 16.94 -27.60
C ALA A 69 -5.04 18.33 -28.03
N ASP A 70 -4.69 18.49 -29.31
CA ASP A 70 -4.07 19.71 -29.84
C ASP A 70 -4.94 20.98 -29.66
N TRP A 71 -6.28 20.85 -29.69
CA TRP A 71 -7.20 21.97 -29.47
C TRP A 71 -7.17 22.52 -28.03
N ALA A 72 -6.78 21.70 -27.05
CA ALA A 72 -6.66 22.07 -25.64
C ALA A 72 -5.39 22.90 -25.35
N ARG A 73 -4.50 23.07 -26.34
CA ARG A 73 -3.32 23.93 -26.25
C ARG A 73 -3.59 25.40 -26.58
N THR A 74 -4.83 25.74 -26.99
CA THR A 74 -5.20 27.13 -27.27
C THR A 74 -5.22 27.98 -26.00
N ARG A 75 -4.87 29.27 -26.12
CA ARG A 75 -4.85 30.20 -24.98
C ARG A 75 -6.21 30.32 -24.29
N LEU A 76 -7.29 30.31 -25.07
CA LEU A 76 -8.66 30.37 -24.54
C LEU A 76 -9.00 29.11 -23.74
N ALA A 77 -8.68 27.90 -24.26
CA ALA A 77 -8.89 26.66 -23.54
C ALA A 77 -8.14 26.63 -22.20
N ARG A 78 -6.89 27.13 -22.16
CA ARG A 78 -6.13 27.23 -20.91
C ARG A 78 -6.72 28.23 -19.92
N ILE A 79 -7.26 29.36 -20.38
CA ILE A 79 -7.94 30.33 -19.50
C ILE A 79 -9.21 29.71 -18.90
N VAL A 80 -10.04 29.07 -19.73
CA VAL A 80 -11.28 28.40 -19.28
C VAL A 80 -10.96 27.28 -18.29
N ASP A 81 -9.93 26.49 -18.57
CA ASP A 81 -9.49 25.42 -17.68
C ASP A 81 -9.06 25.96 -16.30
N ILE A 82 -8.21 27.00 -16.29
CA ILE A 82 -7.77 27.67 -15.04
C ILE A 82 -8.97 28.28 -14.29
N ALA A 83 -9.89 28.92 -15.00
CA ALA A 83 -11.10 29.49 -14.41
C ALA A 83 -11.98 28.41 -13.77
N PHE A 84 -12.14 27.26 -14.43
CA PHE A 84 -12.84 26.11 -13.87
C PHE A 84 -12.16 25.60 -12.60
N GLY A 85 -10.85 25.36 -12.62
CA GLY A 85 -10.10 24.94 -11.43
C GLY A 85 -10.18 25.95 -10.28
N ALA A 86 -10.10 27.24 -10.58
CA ALA A 86 -10.27 28.32 -9.59
C ALA A 86 -11.69 28.34 -9.00
N SER A 87 -12.73 28.10 -9.82
CA SER A 87 -14.11 28.02 -9.34
C SER A 87 -14.35 26.84 -8.40
N VAL A 88 -13.74 25.68 -8.68
CA VAL A 88 -13.79 24.50 -7.80
C VAL A 88 -13.05 24.77 -6.49
N ALA A 89 -11.86 25.38 -6.55
CA ALA A 89 -11.12 25.76 -5.36
C ALA A 89 -11.90 26.77 -4.49
N ALA A 90 -12.53 27.78 -5.11
CA ALA A 90 -13.38 28.73 -4.41
C ALA A 90 -14.62 28.06 -3.80
N ALA A 91 -15.24 27.10 -4.50
CA ALA A 91 -16.35 26.32 -3.98
C ALA A 91 -15.94 25.50 -2.74
N ALA A 92 -14.77 24.85 -2.76
CA ALA A 92 -14.25 24.12 -1.60
C ALA A 92 -13.99 25.06 -0.41
N LEU A 93 -13.42 26.25 -0.65
CA LEU A 93 -13.26 27.27 0.38
C LEU A 93 -14.60 27.81 0.90
N TYR A 94 -15.63 27.89 0.06
CA TYR A 94 -16.97 28.24 0.51
C TYR A 94 -17.55 27.16 1.44
N VAL A 95 -17.48 25.88 1.02
CA VAL A 95 -18.02 24.74 1.78
C VAL A 95 -17.47 24.70 3.21
N ILE A 96 -16.15 24.91 3.39
CA ILE A 96 -15.54 24.89 4.73
C ILE A 96 -15.94 26.08 5.61
N ASN A 97 -16.27 27.24 5.01
CA ASN A 97 -16.69 28.42 5.77
C ASN A 97 -18.21 28.43 6.02
N ALA A 98 -18.98 27.64 5.27
CA ALA A 98 -20.44 27.57 5.37
C ALA A 98 -20.94 26.62 6.48
N GLU A 99 -20.07 25.80 7.08
CA GLU A 99 -20.44 24.74 8.03
C GLU A 99 -21.35 25.24 9.17
N ASN A 100 -20.90 26.23 9.95
CA ASN A 100 -21.70 26.77 11.07
C ASN A 100 -23.05 27.31 10.60
N ALA A 101 -23.06 28.02 9.46
CA ALA A 101 -24.28 28.60 8.93
C ALA A 101 -25.28 27.52 8.49
N ILE A 102 -24.81 26.36 7.99
CA ILE A 102 -25.67 25.23 7.63
C ILE A 102 -26.29 24.60 8.88
N TYR A 103 -25.51 24.43 9.95
CA TYR A 103 -26.02 23.94 11.23
C TYR A 103 -27.06 24.88 11.83
N ASP A 104 -26.83 26.20 11.78
CA ASP A 104 -27.81 27.21 12.22
C ASP A 104 -29.13 27.15 11.44
N ARG A 105 -29.08 26.71 10.18
CA ARG A 105 -30.26 26.48 9.33
C ARG A 105 -30.92 25.11 9.54
N GLY A 106 -30.47 24.32 10.51
CA GLY A 106 -30.99 22.97 10.74
C GLY A 106 -30.67 22.01 9.58
N VAL A 107 -29.49 22.13 8.97
CA VAL A 107 -29.01 21.28 7.87
C VAL A 107 -29.86 21.43 6.59
N ARG A 108 -30.39 22.64 6.37
CA ARG A 108 -31.06 23.02 5.12
C ARG A 108 -30.12 23.81 4.20
N LEU A 109 -29.95 23.30 2.99
CA LEU A 109 -29.04 23.83 1.99
C LEU A 109 -29.71 24.94 1.20
N VAL A 110 -29.09 26.12 1.18
CA VAL A 110 -29.47 27.23 0.31
C VAL A 110 -28.79 27.09 -1.05
N TRP A 111 -29.21 27.89 -2.03
CA TRP A 111 -28.69 27.83 -3.41
C TRP A 111 -27.17 27.91 -3.52
N SER A 112 -26.50 28.70 -2.67
CA SER A 112 -25.05 28.80 -2.65
C SER A 112 -24.37 27.52 -2.15
N ASP A 113 -24.95 26.83 -1.16
CA ASP A 113 -24.46 25.53 -0.69
C ASP A 113 -24.59 24.47 -1.79
N TRP A 114 -25.72 24.47 -2.50
CA TRP A 114 -25.95 23.59 -3.64
C TRP A 114 -24.92 23.81 -4.74
N LEU A 115 -24.72 25.06 -5.15
CA LEU A 115 -23.75 25.40 -6.20
C LEU A 115 -22.34 24.98 -5.80
N ALA A 116 -21.90 25.34 -4.60
CA ALA A 116 -20.56 25.01 -4.13
C ALA A 116 -20.37 23.49 -3.98
N GLY A 117 -21.35 22.79 -3.44
CA GLY A 117 -21.30 21.34 -3.27
C GLY A 117 -21.24 20.59 -4.58
N VAL A 118 -22.09 20.96 -5.56
CA VAL A 118 -22.08 20.37 -6.90
C VAL A 118 -20.75 20.66 -7.61
N LEU A 119 -20.22 21.90 -7.52
CA LEU A 119 -18.91 22.23 -8.08
C LEU A 119 -17.78 21.39 -7.45
N CYS A 120 -17.84 21.11 -6.16
CA CYS A 120 -16.86 20.25 -5.51
C CYS A 120 -16.95 18.80 -6.02
N ILE A 121 -18.16 18.23 -6.15
CA ILE A 121 -18.36 16.88 -6.70
C ILE A 121 -17.90 16.81 -8.16
N LEU A 122 -18.29 17.76 -9.01
CA LEU A 122 -17.84 17.80 -10.40
C LEU A 122 -16.32 18.00 -10.50
N GLY A 123 -15.77 18.84 -9.63
CA GLY A 123 -14.34 19.07 -9.51
C GLY A 123 -13.59 17.79 -9.18
N VAL A 124 -13.99 17.07 -8.13
CA VAL A 124 -13.30 15.83 -7.74
C VAL A 124 -13.42 14.76 -8.84
N LEU A 125 -14.56 14.63 -9.51
CA LEU A 125 -14.71 13.71 -10.65
C LEU A 125 -13.74 14.06 -11.79
N GLU A 126 -13.70 15.32 -12.20
CA GLU A 126 -12.89 15.76 -13.33
C GLU A 126 -11.39 15.72 -13.01
N PHE A 127 -10.96 16.22 -11.85
CA PHE A 127 -9.54 16.21 -11.50
C PHE A 127 -9.04 14.81 -11.12
N THR A 128 -9.89 13.93 -10.61
CA THR A 128 -9.53 12.51 -10.44
C THR A 128 -9.40 11.82 -11.80
N ARG A 129 -10.30 12.12 -12.76
CA ARG A 129 -10.19 11.63 -14.15
C ARG A 129 -8.86 12.02 -14.79
N ARG A 130 -8.43 13.28 -14.61
CA ARG A 130 -7.17 13.80 -15.15
C ARG A 130 -5.93 13.11 -14.56
N THR A 131 -5.96 12.81 -13.27
CA THR A 131 -4.78 12.31 -12.55
C THR A 131 -4.66 10.80 -12.56
N THR A 132 -5.78 10.07 -12.55
CA THR A 132 -5.80 8.59 -12.40
C THR A 132 -6.58 7.85 -13.48
N GLY A 133 -7.41 8.55 -14.26
CA GLY A 133 -8.26 7.96 -15.30
C GLY A 133 -9.71 7.75 -14.84
N PHE A 134 -10.48 6.99 -15.63
CA PHE A 134 -11.95 6.94 -15.50
C PHE A 134 -12.49 6.06 -14.37
N ILE A 135 -11.68 5.15 -13.81
CA ILE A 135 -12.18 4.12 -12.90
C ILE A 135 -12.80 4.73 -11.64
N ILE A 136 -12.06 5.59 -10.94
CA ILE A 136 -12.58 6.24 -9.71
C ILE A 136 -13.78 7.16 -9.99
N PRO A 137 -13.75 8.07 -10.99
CA PRO A 137 -14.92 8.89 -11.30
C PRO A 137 -16.18 8.05 -11.60
N VAL A 138 -16.04 6.96 -12.36
CA VAL A 138 -17.15 6.04 -12.64
C VAL A 138 -17.65 5.39 -11.34
N LEU A 139 -16.75 4.93 -10.47
CA LEU A 139 -17.13 4.36 -9.18
C LEU A 139 -17.85 5.37 -8.28
N VAL A 140 -17.40 6.63 -8.23
CA VAL A 140 -18.08 7.71 -7.48
C VAL A 140 -19.49 7.96 -8.04
N VAL A 141 -19.64 8.06 -9.36
CA VAL A 141 -20.96 8.26 -10.00
C VAL A 141 -21.89 7.08 -9.73
N LEU A 142 -21.38 5.84 -9.85
CA LEU A 142 -22.15 4.63 -9.54
C LEU A 142 -22.56 4.60 -8.07
N ALA A 143 -21.65 4.92 -7.15
CA ALA A 143 -21.91 4.95 -5.72
C ALA A 143 -22.97 5.99 -5.34
N LEU A 144 -22.81 7.25 -5.79
CA LEU A 144 -23.77 8.31 -5.50
C LEU A 144 -25.14 8.04 -6.14
N SER A 145 -25.18 7.57 -7.39
CA SER A 145 -26.45 7.21 -8.05
C SER A 145 -27.15 6.01 -7.39
N TYR A 146 -26.38 5.07 -6.81
CA TYR A 146 -26.91 3.92 -6.08
C TYR A 146 -27.69 4.36 -4.84
N VAL A 147 -27.10 5.19 -3.98
CA VAL A 147 -27.78 5.68 -2.77
C VAL A 147 -28.85 6.72 -3.07
N THR A 148 -28.85 7.33 -4.25
CA THR A 148 -29.87 8.30 -4.66
C THR A 148 -31.10 7.63 -5.23
N TRP A 149 -30.92 6.67 -6.14
CA TRP A 149 -32.01 6.25 -7.04
C TRP A 149 -32.15 4.75 -7.18
N TRP A 150 -31.13 4.04 -7.68
CA TRP A 150 -31.34 2.67 -8.17
C TRP A 150 -31.10 1.58 -7.11
N GLY A 151 -30.50 1.90 -5.96
CA GLY A 151 -30.30 0.96 -4.86
C GLY A 151 -31.61 0.36 -4.32
N GLN A 152 -32.74 1.06 -4.48
CA GLN A 152 -34.06 0.56 -4.05
C GLN A 152 -34.59 -0.58 -4.93
N TYR A 153 -34.09 -0.67 -6.16
CA TYR A 153 -34.47 -1.71 -7.13
C TYR A 153 -33.54 -2.92 -7.09
N VAL A 154 -32.42 -2.83 -6.37
CA VAL A 154 -31.49 -3.94 -6.22
C VAL A 154 -32.11 -5.00 -5.29
N PRO A 155 -32.23 -6.27 -5.70
CA PRO A 155 -32.77 -7.31 -4.85
C PRO A 155 -31.75 -7.83 -3.83
N GLY A 156 -32.26 -8.47 -2.77
CA GLY A 156 -31.43 -9.16 -1.78
C GLY A 156 -30.72 -8.21 -0.82
N VAL A 157 -29.54 -8.63 -0.36
CA VAL A 157 -28.77 -7.96 0.70
C VAL A 157 -28.22 -6.58 0.31
N PHE A 158 -28.17 -6.27 -1.00
CA PHE A 158 -27.76 -4.95 -1.52
C PHE A 158 -28.94 -4.00 -1.75
N ARG A 159 -30.13 -4.27 -1.20
CA ARG A 159 -31.26 -3.35 -1.30
C ARG A 159 -31.03 -2.15 -0.38
N PHE A 160 -31.15 -0.93 -0.91
CA PHE A 160 -31.05 0.30 -0.14
C PHE A 160 -32.20 1.26 -0.46
N GLY A 161 -32.88 1.81 0.56
CA GLY A 161 -34.13 2.57 0.40
C GLY A 161 -34.00 3.87 -0.41
N GLY A 162 -32.77 4.37 -0.62
CA GLY A 162 -32.52 5.66 -1.25
C GLY A 162 -32.56 6.80 -0.24
N LEU A 163 -31.86 7.90 -0.54
CA LEU A 163 -31.85 9.12 0.25
C LEU A 163 -32.19 10.34 -0.61
N HIS A 164 -32.75 11.38 0.01
CA HIS A 164 -32.94 12.66 -0.65
C HIS A 164 -31.60 13.27 -1.07
N VAL A 165 -31.58 13.92 -2.25
CA VAL A 165 -30.36 14.50 -2.83
C VAL A 165 -29.71 15.53 -1.91
N GLU A 166 -30.51 16.30 -1.15
CA GLU A 166 -30.01 17.26 -0.15
C GLU A 166 -29.20 16.55 0.94
N THR A 167 -29.74 15.45 1.48
CA THR A 167 -29.08 14.62 2.50
C THR A 167 -27.80 14.00 1.95
N ILE A 168 -27.81 13.54 0.69
CA ILE A 168 -26.64 12.96 0.04
C ILE A 168 -25.56 14.03 -0.12
N LEU A 169 -25.91 15.22 -0.62
CA LEU A 169 -24.95 16.30 -0.81
C LEU A 169 -24.32 16.74 0.53
N PHE A 170 -25.13 16.86 1.58
CA PHE A 170 -24.63 17.16 2.92
C PHE A 170 -23.67 16.06 3.42
N ARG A 171 -24.09 14.79 3.36
CA ARG A 171 -23.27 13.65 3.79
C ARG A 171 -21.98 13.50 2.97
N ALA A 172 -22.03 13.82 1.68
CA ALA A 172 -20.89 13.75 0.76
C ALA A 172 -19.80 14.79 1.06
N LEU A 173 -20.13 15.88 1.75
CA LEU A 173 -19.20 17.00 2.00
C LEU A 173 -18.81 17.14 3.48
N TYR A 174 -19.77 16.97 4.40
CA TYR A 174 -19.62 17.32 5.81
C TYR A 174 -19.54 16.12 6.78
N GLY A 175 -19.77 14.90 6.30
CA GLY A 175 -19.67 13.70 7.14
C GLY A 175 -18.22 13.27 7.46
N ASP A 176 -18.06 12.42 8.48
CA ASP A 176 -16.74 11.88 8.86
C ASP A 176 -16.11 11.00 7.77
N ASP A 177 -16.93 10.28 7.01
CA ASP A 177 -16.51 9.49 5.84
C ASP A 177 -16.71 10.24 4.52
N ALA A 178 -16.88 11.56 4.55
CA ALA A 178 -17.15 12.38 3.36
C ALA A 178 -15.91 12.68 2.51
N MET A 179 -16.10 13.43 1.42
CA MET A 179 -15.02 13.94 0.57
C MET A 179 -13.95 14.71 1.35
N PHE A 180 -14.34 15.48 2.36
CA PHE A 180 -13.44 16.21 3.26
C PHE A 180 -13.28 15.55 4.64
N GLY A 181 -13.68 14.28 4.77
CA GLY A 181 -13.65 13.53 6.02
C GLY A 181 -12.29 12.91 6.37
N THR A 182 -12.33 11.77 7.07
CA THR A 182 -11.17 11.04 7.60
C THR A 182 -10.16 10.66 6.52
N ILE A 183 -10.59 10.27 5.33
CA ILE A 183 -9.66 9.90 4.23
C ILE A 183 -8.90 11.13 3.73
N ALA A 184 -9.57 12.28 3.57
CA ALA A 184 -8.91 13.53 3.24
C ALA A 184 -7.99 14.00 4.39
N ARG A 185 -8.36 13.74 5.65
CA ARG A 185 -7.50 14.02 6.82
C ARG A 185 -6.21 13.22 6.74
N ILE A 186 -6.26 11.93 6.44
CA ILE A 186 -5.05 11.10 6.28
C ILE A 186 -4.17 11.67 5.16
N SER A 187 -4.78 12.11 4.06
CA SER A 187 -4.10 12.78 2.95
C SER A 187 -3.39 14.08 3.36
N SER A 188 -4.12 14.98 4.02
CA SER A 188 -3.65 16.33 4.39
C SER A 188 -2.70 16.37 5.58
N THR A 189 -2.63 15.28 6.35
CA THR A 189 -1.76 15.14 7.52
C THR A 189 -0.56 14.25 7.22
N TYR A 190 -0.70 12.94 7.45
CA TYR A 190 0.37 11.96 7.38
C TYR A 190 0.94 11.86 5.97
N VAL A 191 0.10 11.61 4.96
CA VAL A 191 0.57 11.31 3.61
C VAL A 191 1.34 12.49 3.02
N PHE A 192 0.80 13.71 3.15
CA PHE A 192 1.48 14.89 2.64
C PHE A 192 2.83 15.14 3.32
N MET A 193 2.89 15.10 4.65
CA MET A 193 4.13 15.37 5.39
C MET A 193 5.23 14.37 5.06
N PHE A 194 4.90 13.09 4.86
CA PHE A 194 5.87 12.07 4.50
C PHE A 194 6.30 12.13 3.02
N ILE A 195 5.40 12.46 2.09
CA ILE A 195 5.78 12.72 0.69
C ILE A 195 6.68 13.95 0.59
N LEU A 196 6.40 15.00 1.37
CA LEU A 196 7.23 16.19 1.45
C LEU A 196 8.60 15.87 2.04
N PHE A 197 8.65 15.13 3.16
CA PHE A 197 9.90 14.61 3.73
C PHE A 197 10.70 13.81 2.70
N GLY A 198 10.05 12.92 1.95
CA GLY A 198 10.69 12.15 0.90
C GLY A 198 11.26 13.02 -0.22
N ALA A 199 10.57 14.09 -0.62
CA ALA A 199 11.09 15.06 -1.59
C ALA A 199 12.35 15.78 -1.08
N PHE A 200 12.38 16.18 0.20
CA PHE A 200 13.57 16.75 0.84
C PHE A 200 14.72 15.74 0.93
N LEU A 201 14.41 14.49 1.27
CA LEU A 201 15.39 13.40 1.36
C LEU A 201 16.02 13.09 -0.01
N LEU A 202 15.23 13.08 -1.08
CA LEU A 202 15.76 12.94 -2.44
C LEU A 202 16.62 14.15 -2.84
N LYS A 203 16.17 15.37 -2.56
CA LYS A 203 16.90 16.60 -2.89
C LYS A 203 18.16 16.83 -2.05
N SER A 204 18.32 16.16 -0.91
CA SER A 204 19.54 16.16 -0.09
C SER A 204 20.63 15.20 -0.62
N GLY A 205 20.34 14.44 -1.69
CA GLY A 205 21.25 13.47 -2.29
C GLY A 205 21.15 12.05 -1.72
N ALA A 206 20.13 11.75 -0.91
CA ALA A 206 19.97 10.42 -0.33
C ALA A 206 19.63 9.33 -1.38
N GLY A 207 19.00 9.70 -2.50
CA GLY A 207 18.69 8.77 -3.58
C GLY A 207 19.95 8.17 -4.21
N ASP A 208 20.94 9.01 -4.50
CA ASP A 208 22.23 8.57 -5.05
C ASP A 208 22.97 7.66 -4.07
N PHE A 209 22.96 8.04 -2.78
CA PHE A 209 23.52 7.21 -1.70
C PHE A 209 22.92 5.80 -1.65
N ILE A 210 21.58 5.68 -1.76
CA ILE A 210 20.89 4.38 -1.74
C ILE A 210 21.35 3.48 -2.89
N VAL A 211 21.44 4.04 -4.10
CA VAL A 211 21.89 3.30 -5.29
C VAL A 211 23.35 2.88 -5.14
N ASP A 212 24.21 3.76 -4.66
CA ASP A 212 25.64 3.48 -4.50
C ASP A 212 25.92 2.44 -3.41
N VAL A 213 25.22 2.48 -2.28
CA VAL A 213 25.29 1.42 -1.26
C VAL A 213 24.84 0.10 -1.84
N SER A 214 23.72 0.09 -2.57
CA SER A 214 23.20 -1.13 -3.19
C SER A 214 24.21 -1.75 -4.16
N ARG A 215 24.89 -0.92 -4.97
CA ARG A 215 25.99 -1.34 -5.87
C ARG A 215 27.19 -1.88 -5.11
N ALA A 216 27.61 -1.20 -4.05
CA ALA A 216 28.75 -1.62 -3.24
C ALA A 216 28.51 -2.96 -2.52
N VAL A 217 27.28 -3.19 -2.04
CA VAL A 217 26.90 -4.42 -1.33
C VAL A 217 26.71 -5.60 -2.28
N ALA A 218 25.96 -5.41 -3.38
CA ALA A 218 25.47 -6.51 -4.18
C ALA A 218 26.09 -6.63 -5.58
N GLY A 219 26.81 -5.61 -6.05
CA GLY A 219 27.29 -5.54 -7.45
C GLY A 219 28.20 -6.70 -7.86
N ARG A 220 28.95 -7.29 -6.92
CA ARG A 220 29.89 -8.40 -7.16
C ARG A 220 29.27 -9.79 -7.05
N MET A 221 28.03 -9.90 -6.61
CA MET A 221 27.34 -11.19 -6.46
C MET A 221 26.91 -11.76 -7.81
N THR A 222 26.73 -13.08 -7.92
CA THR A 222 26.07 -13.67 -9.10
C THR A 222 24.63 -13.19 -9.17
N GLY A 223 24.25 -12.50 -10.25
CA GLY A 223 22.98 -11.78 -10.34
C GLY A 223 23.01 -10.38 -9.69
N GLY A 224 24.20 -9.84 -9.41
CA GLY A 224 24.43 -8.58 -8.71
C GLY A 224 23.54 -7.41 -9.17
N PRO A 225 23.46 -7.12 -10.48
CA PRO A 225 22.55 -6.10 -11.00
C PRO A 225 21.09 -6.24 -10.59
N GLY A 226 20.58 -7.47 -10.48
CA GLY A 226 19.23 -7.72 -9.99
C GLY A 226 19.11 -7.46 -8.50
N PHE A 227 20.09 -7.85 -7.68
CA PHE A 227 20.08 -7.52 -6.25
C PHE A 227 20.23 -6.02 -6.00
N VAL A 228 21.00 -5.31 -6.83
CA VAL A 228 21.05 -3.84 -6.80
C VAL A 228 19.67 -3.25 -7.04
N ALA A 229 18.90 -3.77 -8.01
CA ALA A 229 17.51 -3.37 -8.24
C ALA A 229 16.63 -3.64 -7.00
N VAL A 230 16.73 -4.85 -6.43
CA VAL A 230 15.95 -5.23 -5.23
C VAL A 230 16.23 -4.30 -4.05
N LEU A 231 17.50 -4.04 -3.74
CA LEU A 231 17.89 -3.21 -2.59
C LEU A 231 17.60 -1.73 -2.83
N SER A 232 18.00 -1.19 -3.98
CA SER A 232 17.83 0.24 -4.26
C SER A 232 16.36 0.62 -4.39
N SER A 233 15.57 -0.13 -5.17
CA SER A 233 14.13 0.12 -5.31
C SER A 233 13.39 -0.18 -4.00
N GLY A 234 13.84 -1.15 -3.20
CA GLY A 234 13.27 -1.36 -1.87
C GLY A 234 13.43 -0.16 -0.96
N LEU A 235 14.66 0.35 -0.82
CA LEU A 235 14.98 1.50 0.02
C LEU A 235 14.36 2.80 -0.52
N THR A 236 14.47 3.08 -1.82
CA THR A 236 13.84 4.27 -2.47
C THR A 236 12.32 4.19 -2.42
N GLY A 237 11.76 2.98 -2.47
CA GLY A 237 10.31 2.76 -2.36
C GLY A 237 9.74 3.14 -1.01
N THR A 238 10.51 2.98 0.07
CA THR A 238 10.11 3.48 1.41
C THR A 238 9.89 4.99 1.38
N ILE A 239 10.67 5.73 0.58
CA ILE A 239 10.63 7.19 0.52
C ILE A 239 9.51 7.69 -0.41
N SER A 240 9.42 7.08 -1.59
CA SER A 240 8.51 7.56 -2.64
C SER A 240 7.06 7.19 -2.40
N GLY A 241 6.79 6.12 -1.64
CA GLY A 241 5.43 5.66 -1.33
C GLY A 241 4.59 5.28 -2.55
N SER A 242 5.20 5.13 -3.74
CA SER A 242 4.54 4.85 -5.01
C SER A 242 5.38 3.91 -5.86
N ALA A 243 4.89 2.68 -6.07
CA ALA A 243 5.58 1.69 -6.90
C ALA A 243 5.84 2.19 -8.33
N ILE A 244 4.88 2.90 -8.93
CA ILE A 244 4.99 3.41 -10.30
C ILE A 244 6.08 4.48 -10.38
N ALA A 245 6.07 5.45 -9.47
CA ALA A 245 7.08 6.51 -9.44
C ALA A 245 8.48 5.93 -9.14
N ASN A 246 8.55 4.94 -8.25
CA ASN A 246 9.78 4.23 -7.94
C ASN A 246 10.32 3.51 -9.19
N THR A 247 9.52 2.67 -9.85
CA THR A 247 9.91 2.01 -11.11
C THR A 247 10.33 3.01 -12.20
N ALA A 248 9.66 4.16 -12.29
CA ALA A 248 10.01 5.22 -13.25
C ALA A 248 11.33 5.95 -12.93
N SER A 249 11.83 5.85 -11.70
CA SER A 249 13.05 6.52 -11.24
C SER A 249 14.23 5.56 -11.16
N THR A 250 14.17 4.55 -10.28
CA THR A 250 15.22 3.53 -10.12
C THR A 250 15.35 2.66 -11.36
N GLY A 251 14.21 2.31 -11.98
CA GLY A 251 14.16 1.44 -13.16
C GLY A 251 14.93 1.95 -14.37
N VAL A 252 15.03 3.27 -14.54
CA VAL A 252 15.80 3.89 -15.65
C VAL A 252 17.28 3.51 -15.57
N ILE A 253 17.78 3.20 -14.38
CA ILE A 253 19.17 2.80 -14.13
C ILE A 253 19.29 1.28 -14.00
N THR A 254 18.43 0.66 -13.21
CA THR A 254 18.55 -0.76 -12.82
C THR A 254 18.15 -1.71 -13.95
N ILE A 255 17.14 -1.39 -14.75
CA ILE A 255 16.68 -2.24 -15.85
C ILE A 255 17.75 -2.36 -16.95
N PRO A 256 18.34 -1.25 -17.47
CA PRO A 256 19.45 -1.37 -18.42
C PRO A 256 20.65 -2.12 -17.85
N LEU A 257 20.96 -1.94 -16.56
CA LEU A 257 22.05 -2.66 -15.89
C LEU A 257 21.82 -4.18 -15.89
N MET A 258 20.62 -4.62 -15.51
CA MET A 258 20.23 -6.04 -15.56
C MET A 258 20.29 -6.61 -16.99
N LYS A 259 19.78 -5.87 -17.97
CA LYS A 259 19.82 -6.31 -19.39
C LYS A 259 21.25 -6.48 -19.90
N ARG A 260 22.14 -5.53 -19.59
CA ARG A 260 23.57 -5.63 -19.97
C ARG A 260 24.28 -6.81 -19.32
N ALA A 261 23.83 -7.24 -18.15
CA ALA A 261 24.35 -8.40 -17.44
C ALA A 261 23.81 -9.74 -17.96
N GLY A 262 22.83 -9.74 -18.88
CA GLY A 262 22.28 -10.94 -19.50
C GLY A 262 20.88 -11.35 -19.05
N PHE A 263 20.22 -10.58 -18.17
CA PHE A 263 18.83 -10.89 -17.79
C PHE A 263 17.85 -10.59 -18.94
N PRO A 264 16.81 -11.41 -19.15
CA PRO A 264 15.75 -11.14 -20.12
C PRO A 264 15.06 -9.80 -19.83
N ALA A 265 14.72 -9.04 -20.87
CA ALA A 265 14.09 -7.72 -20.71
C ALA A 265 12.76 -7.78 -19.93
N THR A 266 11.94 -8.81 -20.17
CA THR A 266 10.69 -9.04 -19.42
C THR A 266 10.93 -9.33 -17.94
N PHE A 267 12.02 -10.05 -17.62
CA PHE A 267 12.40 -10.34 -16.24
C PHE A 267 12.95 -9.10 -15.55
N ALA A 268 13.85 -8.34 -16.20
CA ALA A 268 14.39 -7.11 -15.66
C ALA A 268 13.30 -6.09 -15.31
N GLY A 269 12.33 -5.87 -16.22
CA GLY A 269 11.17 -5.02 -15.93
C GLY A 269 10.27 -5.59 -14.81
N GLY A 270 10.15 -6.92 -14.73
CA GLY A 270 9.36 -7.58 -13.69
C GLY A 270 9.98 -7.50 -12.29
N VAL A 271 11.30 -7.70 -12.16
CA VAL A 271 12.05 -7.54 -10.91
C VAL A 271 11.92 -6.11 -10.39
N GLU A 272 12.12 -5.13 -11.27
CA GLU A 272 12.03 -3.72 -10.88
C GLU A 272 10.63 -3.37 -10.37
N ALA A 273 9.59 -3.82 -11.05
CA ALA A 273 8.21 -3.60 -10.63
C ALA A 273 7.87 -4.30 -9.31
N ALA A 274 8.33 -5.55 -9.13
CA ALA A 274 8.13 -6.29 -7.88
C ALA A 274 8.88 -5.66 -6.70
N ALA A 275 10.15 -5.29 -6.88
CA ALA A 275 10.94 -4.60 -5.86
C ALA A 275 10.34 -3.23 -5.51
N SER A 276 9.90 -2.48 -6.52
CA SER A 276 9.24 -1.19 -6.33
C SER A 276 7.93 -1.31 -5.55
N THR A 277 7.17 -2.38 -5.80
CA THR A 277 5.92 -2.69 -5.09
C THR A 277 6.18 -3.03 -3.63
N GLY A 278 7.21 -3.84 -3.35
CA GLY A 278 7.63 -4.15 -1.98
C GLY A 278 8.10 -2.95 -1.17
N GLY A 279 8.58 -1.90 -1.84
CA GLY A 279 9.04 -0.69 -1.17
C GLY A 279 7.94 0.01 -0.35
N GLN A 280 6.67 -0.17 -0.74
CA GLN A 280 5.52 0.32 0.02
C GLN A 280 5.23 -0.50 1.29
N LEU A 281 5.80 -1.70 1.42
CA LEU A 281 5.67 -2.55 2.59
C LEU A 281 6.81 -2.35 3.60
N MET A 282 7.91 -1.73 3.16
CA MET A 282 9.15 -1.66 3.93
C MET A 282 9.19 -0.44 4.87
N PRO A 283 9.41 -0.67 6.19
CA PRO A 283 9.78 0.36 7.16
C PRO A 283 10.98 1.22 6.75
N PRO A 284 11.12 2.47 7.27
CA PRO A 284 10.36 3.08 8.37
C PRO A 284 9.20 4.00 7.94
N ILE A 285 9.09 4.32 6.66
CA ILE A 285 8.07 5.23 6.11
C ILE A 285 6.89 4.45 5.52
N MET A 286 7.16 3.33 4.86
CA MET A 286 6.14 2.51 4.17
C MET A 286 5.29 3.31 3.17
N GLY A 287 4.34 2.66 2.50
CA GLY A 287 3.37 3.32 1.65
C GLY A 287 2.32 4.06 2.48
N ALA A 288 1.66 5.06 1.87
CA ALA A 288 0.62 5.86 2.49
C ALA A 288 -0.54 5.05 3.13
N GLY A 289 -0.76 3.81 2.67
CA GLY A 289 -1.76 2.91 3.25
C GLY A 289 -1.47 2.49 4.69
N ALA A 290 -0.21 2.51 5.15
CA ALA A 290 0.12 2.23 6.55
C ALA A 290 -0.45 3.30 7.51
N PHE A 291 -0.48 4.57 7.09
CA PHE A 291 -1.11 5.65 7.86
C PHE A 291 -2.63 5.54 7.86
N VAL A 292 -3.21 5.16 6.72
CA VAL A 292 -4.65 4.85 6.64
C VAL A 292 -4.98 3.72 7.60
N MET A 293 -4.16 2.67 7.63
CA MET A 293 -4.32 1.55 8.57
C MET A 293 -4.30 2.01 10.01
N ALA A 294 -3.27 2.75 10.43
CA ALA A 294 -3.19 3.28 11.78
C ALA A 294 -4.45 4.09 12.15
N SER A 295 -4.99 4.86 11.22
CA SER A 295 -6.22 5.64 11.44
C SER A 295 -7.48 4.77 11.47
N PHE A 296 -7.56 3.66 10.73
CA PHE A 296 -8.74 2.79 10.72
C PHE A 296 -8.76 1.86 11.93
N THR A 297 -7.61 1.28 12.28
CA THR A 297 -7.49 0.33 13.38
C THR A 297 -7.29 1.01 14.73
N GLN A 298 -6.95 2.30 14.74
CA GLN A 298 -6.51 3.03 15.94
C GLN A 298 -5.27 2.42 16.62
N ILE A 299 -4.53 1.58 15.89
CA ILE A 299 -3.27 0.98 16.36
C ILE A 299 -2.15 1.98 16.09
N PRO A 300 -1.26 2.24 17.08
CA PRO A 300 -0.14 3.14 16.89
C PRO A 300 0.71 2.77 15.67
N TYR A 301 1.04 3.79 14.85
CA TYR A 301 1.87 3.61 13.66
C TYR A 301 3.23 2.95 13.97
N THR A 302 3.81 3.25 15.13
CA THR A 302 5.05 2.61 15.62
C THR A 302 4.93 1.10 15.73
N THR A 303 3.81 0.60 16.25
CA THR A 303 3.52 -0.83 16.36
C THR A 303 3.43 -1.46 14.97
N ILE A 304 2.67 -0.84 14.07
CA ILE A 304 2.52 -1.28 12.68
C ILE A 304 3.88 -1.40 11.99
N VAL A 305 4.74 -0.39 12.11
CA VAL A 305 6.08 -0.38 11.50
C VAL A 305 6.96 -1.46 12.10
N ALA A 306 6.96 -1.62 13.43
CA ALA A 306 7.82 -2.57 14.12
C ALA A 306 7.54 -4.02 13.69
N VAL A 307 6.27 -4.43 13.66
CA VAL A 307 5.90 -5.80 13.25
C VAL A 307 6.05 -6.03 11.74
N SER A 308 6.11 -4.97 10.93
CA SER A 308 6.25 -5.07 9.47
C SER A 308 7.69 -5.32 8.99
N VAL A 309 8.70 -5.21 9.86
CA VAL A 309 10.12 -5.36 9.48
C VAL A 309 10.43 -6.75 8.94
N LEU A 310 10.15 -7.81 9.70
CA LEU A 310 10.43 -9.19 9.28
C LEU A 310 9.62 -9.60 8.04
N PRO A 311 8.31 -9.33 7.96
CA PRO A 311 7.53 -9.59 6.75
C PRO A 311 8.08 -8.87 5.51
N ALA A 312 8.44 -7.60 5.63
CA ALA A 312 8.99 -6.83 4.51
C ALA A 312 10.32 -7.44 4.02
N ILE A 313 11.24 -7.75 4.94
CA ILE A 313 12.50 -8.43 4.58
C ILE A 313 12.23 -9.76 3.89
N LEU A 314 11.26 -10.53 4.38
CA LEU A 314 10.87 -11.82 3.80
C LEU A 314 10.35 -11.66 2.35
N TYR A 315 9.58 -10.62 2.08
CA TYR A 315 9.17 -10.28 0.71
C TYR A 315 10.37 -9.99 -0.20
N PHE A 316 11.31 -9.13 0.23
CA PHE A 316 12.48 -8.81 -0.57
C PHE A 316 13.42 -10.00 -0.75
N LEU A 317 13.54 -10.89 0.24
CA LEU A 317 14.22 -12.17 0.09
C LEU A 317 13.58 -13.03 -1.00
N THR A 318 12.24 -13.05 -1.07
CA THR A 318 11.53 -13.78 -2.12
C THR A 318 11.89 -13.27 -3.52
N VAL A 319 11.87 -11.94 -3.71
CA VAL A 319 12.29 -11.31 -4.98
C VAL A 319 13.77 -11.62 -5.28
N ALA A 320 14.63 -11.57 -4.25
CA ALA A 320 16.04 -11.89 -4.35
C ALA A 320 16.29 -13.36 -4.76
N PHE A 321 15.49 -14.31 -4.26
CA PHE A 321 15.56 -15.72 -4.67
C PHE A 321 15.26 -15.88 -6.16
N PHE A 322 14.21 -15.23 -6.67
CA PHE A 322 13.92 -15.22 -8.11
C PHE A 322 15.07 -14.65 -8.93
N VAL A 323 15.68 -13.53 -8.50
CA VAL A 323 16.87 -12.95 -9.14
C VAL A 323 18.02 -13.96 -9.18
N ARG A 324 18.31 -14.64 -8.08
CA ARG A 324 19.42 -15.60 -7.98
C ARG A 324 19.21 -16.82 -8.86
N ILE A 325 17.97 -17.32 -8.94
CA ILE A 325 17.59 -18.46 -9.76
C ILE A 325 17.68 -18.07 -11.25
N GLU A 326 17.09 -16.95 -11.64
CA GLU A 326 17.11 -16.49 -13.03
C GLU A 326 18.53 -16.15 -13.50
N ALA A 327 19.38 -15.59 -12.62
CA ALA A 327 20.77 -15.32 -12.95
C ALA A 327 21.54 -16.59 -13.34
N LYS A 328 21.28 -17.72 -12.65
CA LYS A 328 21.87 -19.01 -13.03
C LYS A 328 21.29 -19.55 -14.31
N ARG A 329 19.97 -19.44 -14.48
CA ARG A 329 19.25 -19.95 -15.66
C ARG A 329 19.64 -19.23 -16.96
N SER A 330 19.81 -17.90 -16.89
CA SER A 330 20.18 -17.04 -18.02
C SER A 330 21.69 -16.86 -18.18
N HIS A 331 22.49 -17.46 -17.29
CA HIS A 331 23.94 -17.23 -17.21
C HIS A 331 24.32 -15.75 -17.06
N ALA A 332 23.46 -14.95 -16.43
CA ALA A 332 23.73 -13.55 -16.18
C ALA A 332 24.93 -13.39 -15.23
N THR A 333 26.00 -12.78 -15.72
CA THR A 333 27.25 -12.57 -14.97
C THR A 333 27.24 -11.21 -14.28
N ALA A 334 28.09 -11.06 -13.27
CA ALA A 334 28.44 -9.72 -12.79
C ALA A 334 29.13 -8.96 -13.94
N LEU A 335 28.80 -7.69 -14.12
CA LEU A 335 29.47 -6.84 -15.11
C LEU A 335 30.96 -6.70 -14.73
N ALA A 336 31.86 -6.83 -15.70
CA ALA A 336 33.31 -6.76 -15.49
C ALA A 336 33.78 -5.42 -14.87
N ASP A 337 33.02 -4.33 -15.11
CA ASP A 337 33.30 -2.98 -14.58
C ASP A 337 32.62 -2.70 -13.23
N SER A 338 32.42 -3.72 -12.38
CA SER A 338 31.76 -3.59 -11.07
C SER A 338 32.69 -3.20 -9.92
N ASP A 339 33.68 -2.34 -10.19
CA ASP A 339 34.33 -1.56 -9.13
C ASP A 339 33.39 -0.42 -8.71
N GLY A 340 32.36 -0.81 -7.95
CA GLY A 340 31.57 0.13 -7.19
C GLY A 340 32.46 0.93 -6.23
N PRO A 341 32.07 2.16 -5.86
CA PRO A 341 32.79 2.93 -4.87
C PRO A 341 32.93 2.13 -3.57
N ALA A 342 34.08 2.25 -2.89
CA ALA A 342 34.30 1.59 -1.62
C ALA A 342 33.19 1.98 -0.61
N LEU A 343 32.65 1.00 0.11
CA LEU A 343 31.48 1.19 0.98
C LEU A 343 31.66 2.37 1.94
N TRP A 344 32.84 2.49 2.57
CA TRP A 344 33.15 3.61 3.45
C TRP A 344 33.09 4.98 2.78
N THR A 345 33.55 5.09 1.53
CA THR A 345 33.49 6.34 0.75
C THR A 345 32.02 6.73 0.49
N VAL A 346 31.17 5.75 0.19
CA VAL A 346 29.73 5.97 0.00
C VAL A 346 29.07 6.47 1.29
N PHE A 347 29.35 5.81 2.43
CA PHE A 347 28.83 6.23 3.73
C PHE A 347 29.31 7.62 4.15
N ARG A 348 30.59 7.94 3.94
CA ARG A 348 31.13 9.26 4.27
C ARG A 348 30.52 10.37 3.41
N ASN A 349 30.33 10.12 2.12
CA ASN A 349 29.89 11.16 1.18
C ASN A 349 28.37 11.34 1.13
N GLY A 350 27.58 10.27 1.35
CA GLY A 350 26.12 10.30 1.22
C GLY A 350 25.34 9.87 2.46
N GLY A 351 25.98 9.13 3.38
CA GLY A 351 25.33 8.55 4.56
C GLY A 351 24.64 9.57 5.47
N PRO A 352 25.24 10.74 5.79
CA PRO A 352 24.59 11.75 6.62
C PRO A 352 23.23 12.20 6.07
N SER A 353 23.12 12.41 4.76
CA SER A 353 21.88 12.87 4.10
C SER A 353 20.71 11.88 4.24
N PHE A 354 20.97 10.59 4.50
CA PHE A 354 19.94 9.56 4.67
C PHE A 354 19.76 9.12 6.12
N ILE A 355 20.86 8.78 6.80
CA ILE A 355 20.81 8.13 8.12
C ILE A 355 20.34 9.11 9.20
N ILE A 356 20.82 10.37 9.20
CA ILE A 356 20.48 11.33 10.26
C ILE A 356 18.98 11.66 10.25
N PRO A 357 18.35 12.03 9.12
CA PRO A 357 16.92 12.35 9.11
C PRO A 357 16.03 11.15 9.45
N VAL A 358 16.37 9.97 8.91
CA VAL A 358 15.61 8.73 9.17
C VAL A 358 15.75 8.28 10.62
N ALA A 359 16.96 8.32 11.19
CA ALA A 359 17.18 8.00 12.60
C ALA A 359 16.45 8.96 13.53
N LEU A 360 16.47 10.27 13.24
CA LEU A 360 15.71 11.26 14.00
C LEU A 360 14.21 10.96 13.96
N LEU A 361 13.68 10.65 12.77
CA LEU A 361 12.28 10.29 12.59
C LEU A 361 11.90 9.07 13.44
N ILE A 362 12.70 8.00 13.39
CA ILE A 362 12.47 6.77 14.18
C ILE A 362 12.53 7.08 15.68
N VAL A 363 13.53 7.83 16.14
CA VAL A 363 13.69 8.18 17.56
C VAL A 363 12.50 8.99 18.07
N LEU A 364 12.00 9.97 17.30
CA LEU A 364 10.83 10.76 17.68
C LEU A 364 9.57 9.89 17.77
N LEU A 365 9.36 9.00 16.80
CA LEU A 365 8.23 8.06 16.83
C LEU A 365 8.30 7.13 18.05
N VAL A 366 9.46 6.54 18.33
CA VAL A 366 9.65 5.65 19.50
C VAL A 366 9.46 6.39 20.83
N ARG A 367 9.79 7.69 20.88
CA ARG A 367 9.52 8.56 22.04
C ARG A 367 8.06 9.02 22.15
N GLY A 368 7.17 8.58 21.27
CA GLY A 368 5.73 8.88 21.34
C GLY A 368 5.30 10.19 20.67
N TYR A 369 6.17 10.84 19.90
CA TYR A 369 5.75 11.99 19.09
C TYR A 369 4.86 11.55 17.92
N THR A 370 3.96 12.45 17.48
CA THR A 370 3.08 12.15 16.34
C THR A 370 3.88 11.98 15.05
N PRO A 371 3.41 11.16 14.08
CA PRO A 371 4.11 10.99 12.82
C PRO A 371 4.31 12.27 12.01
N THR A 372 3.33 13.18 12.04
CA THR A 372 3.44 14.48 11.36
C THR A 372 4.53 15.37 11.96
N TYR A 373 4.63 15.38 13.29
CA TYR A 373 5.67 16.11 14.01
C TYR A 373 7.05 15.52 13.70
N ALA A 374 7.19 14.18 13.76
CA ALA A 374 8.43 13.50 13.42
C ALA A 374 8.89 13.82 11.98
N ALA A 375 7.98 13.80 11.00
CA ALA A 375 8.28 14.17 9.62
C ALA A 375 8.71 15.64 9.48
N GLY A 376 8.07 16.57 10.19
CA GLY A 376 8.44 17.99 10.19
C GLY A 376 9.89 18.23 10.65
N TYR A 377 10.31 17.60 11.76
CA TYR A 377 11.69 17.70 12.23
C TYR A 377 12.68 16.94 11.33
N ALA A 378 12.25 15.83 10.72
CA ALA A 378 13.07 15.10 9.76
C ALA A 378 13.31 15.90 8.47
N ILE A 379 12.36 16.73 8.02
CA ILE A 379 12.56 17.68 6.91
C ILE A 379 13.70 18.66 7.23
N ILE A 380 13.70 19.23 8.44
CA ILE A 380 14.77 20.13 8.90
C ILE A 380 16.11 19.38 8.95
N ALA A 381 16.10 18.14 9.47
CA ALA A 381 17.29 17.30 9.50
C ALA A 381 17.83 16.98 8.11
N CYS A 382 16.98 16.78 7.08
CA CYS A 382 17.45 16.61 5.69
C CYS A 382 18.26 17.81 5.22
N VAL A 383 17.80 19.03 5.52
CA VAL A 383 18.50 20.26 5.13
C VAL A 383 19.84 20.35 5.85
N VAL A 384 19.85 20.21 7.17
CA VAL A 384 21.09 20.35 7.97
C VAL A 384 22.09 19.24 7.65
N ALA A 385 21.63 17.99 7.55
CA ALA A 385 22.49 16.85 7.25
C ALA A 385 23.10 16.94 5.85
N SER A 386 22.39 17.54 4.87
CA SER A 386 22.93 17.77 3.53
C SER A 386 24.16 18.68 3.52
N TRP A 387 24.36 19.54 4.53
CA TRP A 387 25.52 20.42 4.60
C TRP A 387 26.82 19.66 4.90
N LEU A 388 26.70 18.45 5.44
CA LEU A 388 27.81 17.53 5.71
C LEU A 388 28.19 16.70 4.47
N THR A 389 27.42 16.77 3.40
CA THR A 389 27.66 16.03 2.15
C THR A 389 28.00 16.96 0.99
N PRO A 390 28.49 16.45 -0.15
CA PRO A 390 28.69 17.25 -1.36
C PRO A 390 27.39 17.89 -1.89
N ASN A 391 26.23 17.34 -1.54
CA ASN A 391 24.91 17.74 -2.04
C ASN A 391 24.20 18.77 -1.14
N ARG A 392 24.91 19.85 -0.77
CA ARG A 392 24.38 20.86 0.17
C ARG A 392 23.08 21.52 -0.30
N MET A 393 22.06 21.54 0.55
CA MET A 393 20.80 22.22 0.27
C MET A 393 20.89 23.70 0.64
N GLY A 394 21.00 24.57 -0.38
CA GLY A 394 20.75 26.01 -0.26
C GLY A 394 19.28 26.36 -0.51
N PRO A 395 18.92 27.66 -0.45
CA PRO A 395 17.52 28.12 -0.61
C PRO A 395 16.85 27.62 -1.90
N GLY A 396 17.58 27.59 -3.02
CA GLY A 396 17.05 27.09 -4.31
C GLY A 396 16.64 25.62 -4.24
N ARG A 397 17.49 24.74 -3.67
CA ARG A 397 17.18 23.32 -3.51
C ARG A 397 16.04 23.06 -2.52
N ILE A 398 15.91 23.90 -1.49
CA ILE A 398 14.79 23.86 -0.54
C ILE A 398 13.48 24.19 -1.26
N ILE A 399 13.45 25.26 -2.06
CA ILE A 399 12.28 25.64 -2.87
C ILE A 399 11.93 24.51 -3.86
N GLU A 400 12.92 23.91 -4.51
CA GLU A 400 12.71 22.76 -5.39
C GLU A 400 12.16 21.53 -4.65
N ALA A 401 12.60 21.28 -3.40
CA ALA A 401 12.08 20.19 -2.59
C ALA A 401 10.62 20.42 -2.17
N LEU A 402 10.28 21.66 -1.77
CA LEU A 402 8.91 22.08 -1.48
C LEU A 402 8.00 21.92 -2.71
N GLU A 403 8.49 22.32 -3.88
CA GLU A 403 7.78 22.17 -5.14
C GLU A 403 7.58 20.69 -5.50
N LEU A 404 8.64 19.88 -5.41
CA LEU A 404 8.61 18.46 -5.74
C LEU A 404 7.64 17.70 -4.84
N GLY A 405 7.64 17.98 -3.53
CA GLY A 405 6.71 17.37 -2.58
C GLY A 405 5.26 17.67 -2.92
N ALA A 406 4.92 18.94 -3.20
CA ALA A 406 3.58 19.32 -3.62
C ALA A 406 3.18 18.69 -4.96
N ARG A 407 4.08 18.68 -5.97
CA ARG A 407 3.78 18.04 -7.26
C ARG A 407 3.51 16.55 -7.14
N ASN A 408 4.30 15.84 -6.34
CA ASN A 408 4.11 14.41 -6.09
C ASN A 408 2.82 14.11 -5.31
N MET A 409 2.25 15.10 -4.62
CA MET A 409 0.99 14.95 -3.90
C MET A 409 -0.27 15.11 -4.77
N ILE A 410 -0.20 15.83 -5.90
CA ILE A 410 -1.39 16.21 -6.70
C ILE A 410 -2.36 15.04 -6.93
N MET A 411 -1.83 13.92 -7.42
CA MET A 411 -2.64 12.72 -7.70
C MET A 411 -3.28 12.18 -6.42
N THR A 412 -2.48 11.96 -5.39
CA THR A 412 -2.93 11.35 -4.13
C THR A 412 -3.93 12.23 -3.39
N ALA A 413 -3.71 13.54 -3.34
CA ALA A 413 -4.60 14.48 -2.65
C ALA A 413 -6.02 14.48 -3.21
N ILE A 414 -6.13 14.58 -4.54
CA ILE A 414 -7.44 14.67 -5.22
C ILE A 414 -8.12 13.30 -5.20
N LEU A 415 -7.36 12.24 -5.47
CA LEU A 415 -7.85 10.86 -5.45
C LEU A 415 -8.47 10.50 -4.09
N LEU A 416 -7.77 10.78 -2.99
CA LEU A 416 -8.24 10.40 -1.66
C LEU A 416 -9.53 11.14 -1.27
N CYS A 417 -9.71 12.39 -1.69
CA CYS A 417 -11.00 13.09 -1.56
C CYS A 417 -12.11 12.36 -2.33
N GLY A 418 -11.83 11.92 -3.56
CA GLY A 418 -12.79 11.15 -4.38
C GLY A 418 -13.13 9.78 -3.79
N VAL A 419 -12.14 9.07 -3.24
CA VAL A 419 -12.34 7.80 -2.53
C VAL A 419 -13.18 8.03 -1.26
N GLY A 420 -13.05 9.19 -0.60
CA GLY A 420 -13.94 9.61 0.48
C GLY A 420 -15.42 9.49 0.11
N LEU A 421 -15.82 9.96 -1.07
CA LEU A 421 -17.20 9.81 -1.55
C LEU A 421 -17.65 8.34 -1.71
N ILE A 422 -16.74 7.47 -2.14
CA ILE A 422 -17.03 6.03 -2.27
C ILE A 422 -17.26 5.42 -0.88
N VAL A 423 -16.36 5.71 0.07
CA VAL A 423 -16.47 5.20 1.45
C VAL A 423 -17.70 5.76 2.15
N ASN A 424 -18.04 7.04 1.95
CA ASN A 424 -19.29 7.64 2.43
C ASN A 424 -20.52 6.81 2.07
N VAL A 425 -20.59 6.37 0.81
CA VAL A 425 -21.68 5.54 0.29
C VAL A 425 -21.63 4.13 0.88
N ILE A 426 -20.45 3.52 0.96
CA ILE A 426 -20.26 2.18 1.53
C ILE A 426 -20.75 2.15 2.98
N THR A 427 -20.35 3.13 3.79
CA THR A 427 -20.79 3.26 5.19
C THR A 427 -22.27 3.55 5.27
N THR A 428 -22.77 4.53 4.48
CA THR A 428 -24.18 4.95 4.50
C THR A 428 -25.14 3.81 4.15
N ALA A 429 -24.78 2.97 3.18
CA ALA A 429 -25.62 1.88 2.71
C ALA A 429 -25.35 0.54 3.42
N GLY A 430 -24.39 0.47 4.35
CA GLY A 430 -24.05 -0.78 5.04
C GLY A 430 -23.44 -1.85 4.12
N ILE A 431 -22.81 -1.44 3.02
CA ILE A 431 -22.26 -2.37 2.01
C ILE A 431 -21.11 -3.20 2.61
N GLY A 432 -20.30 -2.62 3.51
CA GLY A 432 -19.18 -3.31 4.16
C GLY A 432 -19.63 -4.53 4.98
N ASN A 433 -20.69 -4.40 5.79
CA ASN A 433 -21.27 -5.52 6.51
C ASN A 433 -21.79 -6.58 5.55
N THR A 434 -22.51 -6.16 4.51
CA THR A 434 -23.06 -7.07 3.49
C THR A 434 -21.97 -7.89 2.81
N PHE A 435 -20.88 -7.25 2.38
CA PHE A 435 -19.72 -7.94 1.79
C PHE A 435 -19.08 -8.91 2.78
N SER A 436 -18.96 -8.52 4.05
CA SER A 436 -18.39 -9.37 5.09
C SER A 436 -19.22 -10.63 5.32
N LEU A 437 -20.54 -10.50 5.35
CA LEU A 437 -21.47 -11.64 5.45
C LEU A 437 -21.37 -12.58 4.25
N MET A 438 -21.24 -12.03 3.04
CA MET A 438 -21.10 -12.82 1.81
C MET A 438 -19.80 -13.62 1.82
N ILE A 439 -18.68 -12.99 2.18
CA ILE A 439 -17.38 -13.68 2.31
C ILE A 439 -17.49 -14.80 3.35
N ALA A 440 -18.05 -14.52 4.52
CA ALA A 440 -18.20 -15.53 5.59
C ALA A 440 -19.09 -16.71 5.16
N THR A 441 -20.18 -16.43 4.43
CA THR A 441 -21.11 -17.47 3.93
C THR A 441 -20.45 -18.31 2.85
N TRP A 442 -19.80 -17.68 1.86
CA TRP A 442 -19.15 -18.39 0.76
C TRP A 442 -17.90 -19.14 1.20
N SER A 443 -17.20 -18.66 2.23
CA SER A 443 -16.05 -19.36 2.78
C SER A 443 -16.42 -20.56 3.66
N GLN A 444 -17.70 -20.69 4.06
CA GLN A 444 -18.18 -21.74 4.97
C GLN A 444 -17.33 -21.84 6.26
N GLY A 445 -16.88 -20.70 6.79
CA GLY A 445 -16.02 -20.64 7.98
C GLY A 445 -14.54 -20.97 7.73
N SER A 446 -14.14 -21.28 6.50
CA SER A 446 -12.73 -21.51 6.15
C SER A 446 -11.99 -20.20 5.90
N LEU A 447 -11.05 -19.88 6.78
CA LEU A 447 -10.18 -18.72 6.62
C LEU A 447 -9.39 -18.75 5.30
N LEU A 448 -8.97 -19.92 4.82
CA LEU A 448 -8.21 -20.06 3.57
C LEU A 448 -9.07 -19.68 2.36
N PHE A 449 -10.32 -20.15 2.30
CA PHE A 449 -11.22 -19.80 1.21
C PHE A 449 -11.59 -18.31 1.26
N ALA A 450 -11.77 -17.74 2.45
CA ALA A 450 -11.98 -16.30 2.59
C ALA A 450 -10.80 -15.49 2.05
N LEU A 451 -9.56 -15.90 2.37
CA LEU A 451 -8.34 -15.25 1.84
C LEU A 451 -8.27 -15.32 0.31
N VAL A 452 -8.65 -16.46 -0.29
CA VAL A 452 -8.72 -16.59 -1.75
C VAL A 452 -9.78 -15.66 -2.34
N LEU A 453 -10.99 -15.63 -1.77
CA LEU A 453 -12.08 -14.75 -2.22
C LEU A 453 -11.67 -13.27 -2.12
N ILE A 454 -10.98 -12.90 -1.05
CA ILE A 454 -10.49 -11.53 -0.83
C ILE A 454 -9.34 -11.19 -1.79
N ALA A 455 -8.44 -12.13 -2.08
CA ALA A 455 -7.40 -11.93 -3.10
C ALA A 455 -8.00 -11.76 -4.50
N LEU A 456 -9.10 -12.45 -4.82
CA LEU A 456 -9.85 -12.24 -6.06
C LEU A 456 -10.58 -10.89 -6.05
N ALA A 457 -11.21 -10.53 -4.94
CA ALA A 457 -11.84 -9.23 -4.77
C ALA A 457 -10.82 -8.08 -4.88
N SER A 458 -9.61 -8.24 -4.32
CA SER A 458 -8.54 -7.26 -4.43
C SER A 458 -8.04 -7.08 -5.85
N LEU A 459 -7.99 -8.16 -6.64
CA LEU A 459 -7.66 -8.08 -8.05
C LEU A 459 -8.70 -7.26 -8.84
N VAL A 460 -9.99 -7.47 -8.58
CA VAL A 460 -11.08 -6.77 -9.29
C VAL A 460 -11.23 -5.33 -8.81
N LEU A 461 -11.35 -5.12 -7.50
CA LEU A 461 -11.57 -3.81 -6.89
C LEU A 461 -10.32 -2.93 -6.94
N GLY A 462 -9.13 -3.53 -6.84
CA GLY A 462 -7.86 -2.82 -6.95
C GLY A 462 -7.45 -2.53 -8.40
N MET A 463 -8.17 -3.07 -9.39
CA MET A 463 -7.84 -2.91 -10.80
C MET A 463 -7.85 -1.42 -11.20
N GLY A 464 -6.67 -0.89 -11.51
CA GLY A 464 -6.50 0.51 -11.93
C GLY A 464 -6.68 1.54 -10.82
N LEU A 465 -6.68 1.11 -9.56
CA LEU A 465 -6.58 1.99 -8.40
C LEU A 465 -5.11 2.08 -7.94
N PRO A 466 -4.63 3.26 -7.55
CA PRO A 466 -3.43 3.35 -6.75
C PRO A 466 -3.58 2.58 -5.45
N VAL A 467 -2.49 2.00 -4.96
CA VAL A 467 -2.46 1.12 -3.78
C VAL A 467 -3.23 1.67 -2.59
N THR A 468 -3.01 2.93 -2.23
CA THR A 468 -3.67 3.54 -1.07
C THR A 468 -5.20 3.54 -1.23
N ALA A 469 -5.69 3.83 -2.44
CA ALA A 469 -7.12 3.78 -2.73
C ALA A 469 -7.64 2.33 -2.73
N ALA A 470 -6.89 1.40 -3.32
CA ALA A 470 -7.23 -0.03 -3.29
C ALA A 470 -7.33 -0.55 -1.85
N TYR A 471 -6.36 -0.19 -1.00
CA TYR A 471 -6.36 -0.53 0.42
C TYR A 471 -7.56 0.07 1.16
N ILE A 472 -7.89 1.34 0.94
CA ILE A 472 -9.05 1.98 1.59
C ILE A 472 -10.33 1.20 1.26
N VAL A 473 -10.59 0.96 -0.03
CA VAL A 473 -11.81 0.27 -0.47
C VAL A 473 -11.86 -1.16 0.07
N LEU A 474 -10.76 -1.92 -0.06
CA LEU A 474 -10.71 -3.30 0.42
C LEU A 474 -10.73 -3.40 1.95
N GLY A 475 -10.10 -2.45 2.64
CA GLY A 475 -10.07 -2.39 4.10
C GLY A 475 -11.47 -2.21 4.65
N THR A 476 -12.23 -1.26 4.10
CA THR A 476 -13.62 -1.01 4.50
C THR A 476 -14.54 -2.19 4.19
N LEU A 477 -14.32 -2.91 3.07
CA LEU A 477 -15.22 -3.98 2.63
C LEU A 477 -14.88 -5.38 3.16
N SER A 478 -13.59 -5.69 3.36
CA SER A 478 -13.10 -7.07 3.56
C SER A 478 -12.35 -7.29 4.86
N ALA A 479 -11.76 -6.26 5.47
CA ALA A 479 -11.05 -6.42 6.74
C ALA A 479 -11.97 -6.91 7.88
N PRO A 480 -13.23 -6.44 8.03
CA PRO A 480 -14.14 -6.95 9.06
C PRO A 480 -14.41 -8.45 8.93
N ALA A 481 -14.53 -8.97 7.70
CA ALA A 481 -14.74 -10.39 7.44
C ALA A 481 -13.55 -11.24 7.92
N LEU A 482 -12.31 -10.81 7.60
CA LEU A 482 -11.10 -11.49 8.04
C LEU A 482 -10.95 -11.43 9.56
N TYR A 483 -11.18 -10.26 10.14
CA TYR A 483 -11.12 -10.06 11.58
C TYR A 483 -12.04 -11.06 12.31
N GLN A 484 -13.30 -11.18 11.85
CA GLN A 484 -14.24 -12.14 12.41
C GLN A 484 -13.78 -13.59 12.24
N LEU A 485 -13.34 -14.00 11.04
CA LEU A 485 -12.91 -15.38 10.79
C LEU A 485 -11.65 -15.77 11.59
N ILE A 486 -10.72 -14.83 11.78
CA ILE A 486 -9.53 -15.03 12.63
C ILE A 486 -9.96 -15.28 14.08
N LEU A 487 -10.82 -14.42 14.63
CA LEU A 487 -11.31 -14.58 16.00
C LEU A 487 -12.18 -15.83 16.19
N GLN A 488 -13.01 -16.19 15.21
CA GLN A 488 -13.77 -17.44 15.24
C GLN A 488 -12.86 -18.66 15.31
N SER A 489 -11.75 -18.67 14.56
CA SER A 489 -10.78 -19.77 14.62
C SER A 489 -10.15 -19.90 16.00
N GLN A 490 -9.69 -18.78 16.57
CA GLN A 490 -9.11 -18.77 17.92
C GLN A 490 -10.13 -19.16 18.99
N LEU A 491 -11.37 -18.68 18.85
CA LEU A 491 -12.46 -19.00 19.77
C LEU A 491 -12.79 -20.49 19.72
N ALA A 492 -12.78 -21.09 18.52
CA ALA A 492 -13.02 -22.52 18.34
C ALA A 492 -11.93 -23.35 19.03
N GLU A 493 -10.67 -22.92 18.98
CA GLU A 493 -9.57 -23.59 19.68
C GLU A 493 -9.73 -23.49 21.20
N MET A 494 -10.07 -22.31 21.74
CA MET A 494 -10.34 -22.16 23.18
C MET A 494 -11.54 -22.99 23.64
N LEU A 495 -12.60 -23.01 22.84
CA LEU A 495 -13.80 -23.78 23.13
C LEU A 495 -13.51 -25.29 23.09
N ALA A 496 -12.80 -25.77 22.07
CA ALA A 496 -12.37 -27.16 21.96
C ALA A 496 -11.49 -27.60 23.14
N ALA A 497 -10.64 -26.70 23.65
CA ALA A 497 -9.81 -26.93 24.83
C ALA A 497 -10.58 -26.83 26.17
N GLY A 498 -11.86 -26.41 26.16
CA GLY A 498 -12.64 -26.18 27.38
C GLY A 498 -12.18 -24.95 28.19
N GLN A 499 -11.49 -24.00 27.55
CA GLN A 499 -10.85 -22.85 28.19
C GLN A 499 -11.63 -21.54 28.03
N LEU A 500 -12.89 -21.59 27.61
CA LEU A 500 -13.72 -20.40 27.43
C LEU A 500 -13.96 -19.70 28.79
N PRO A 501 -13.72 -18.38 28.92
CA PRO A 501 -14.02 -17.64 30.15
C PRO A 501 -15.49 -17.73 30.57
N GLU A 502 -15.78 -17.71 31.88
CA GLU A 502 -17.16 -17.83 32.39
C GLU A 502 -18.10 -16.71 31.90
N THR A 503 -17.58 -15.48 31.76
CA THR A 503 -18.33 -14.35 31.19
C THR A 503 -18.70 -14.59 29.73
N ALA A 504 -17.79 -15.17 28.95
CA ALA A 504 -18.03 -15.55 27.56
C ALA A 504 -19.00 -16.74 27.46
N LYS A 505 -18.89 -17.73 28.35
CA LYS A 505 -19.88 -18.83 28.45
C LYS A 505 -21.29 -18.28 28.69
N ALA A 506 -21.45 -17.27 29.53
CA ALA A 506 -22.76 -16.64 29.77
C ALA A 506 -23.39 -16.05 28.50
N ILE A 507 -22.60 -15.37 27.67
CA ILE A 507 -23.07 -14.87 26.37
C ILE A 507 -23.39 -16.02 25.42
N PHE A 508 -22.55 -17.05 25.40
CA PHE A 508 -22.80 -18.24 24.58
C PHE A 508 -24.12 -18.92 24.98
N MET A 509 -24.40 -19.03 26.29
CA MET A 509 -25.64 -19.59 26.82
C MET A 509 -26.88 -18.78 26.41
N LEU A 510 -26.77 -17.45 26.34
CA LEU A 510 -27.86 -16.60 25.86
C LEU A 510 -28.14 -16.81 24.37
N ALA A 511 -27.11 -17.05 23.57
CA ALA A 511 -27.23 -17.21 22.12
C ALA A 511 -27.59 -18.64 21.69
N ALA A 512 -27.18 -19.66 22.47
CA ALA A 512 -27.41 -21.08 22.17
C ALA A 512 -27.67 -21.89 23.47
N PRO A 513 -28.84 -21.73 24.12
CA PRO A 513 -29.15 -22.35 25.40
C PRO A 513 -29.14 -23.89 25.36
N ASP A 514 -29.43 -24.48 24.20
CA ASP A 514 -29.51 -25.94 24.00
C ASP A 514 -28.13 -26.63 24.02
N LYS A 515 -27.04 -25.86 23.99
CA LYS A 515 -25.65 -26.36 23.91
C LYS A 515 -24.90 -26.33 25.24
N LEU A 516 -25.60 -26.09 26.35
CA LEU A 516 -25.03 -25.81 27.67
C LEU A 516 -24.17 -26.97 28.23
N ALA A 517 -24.60 -28.22 28.04
CA ALA A 517 -23.83 -29.39 28.50
C ALA A 517 -22.50 -29.56 27.76
N ALA A 518 -22.42 -29.13 26.49
CA ALA A 518 -21.22 -29.25 25.68
C ALA A 518 -20.13 -28.25 26.09
N LEU A 519 -20.50 -27.09 26.65
CA LEU A 519 -19.55 -26.05 27.08
C LEU A 519 -18.75 -26.40 28.34
N ALA A 520 -19.13 -27.48 29.04
CA ALA A 520 -18.52 -27.89 30.31
C ALA A 520 -17.33 -28.86 30.13
N ALA A 521 -17.07 -29.34 28.91
CA ALA A 521 -16.02 -30.31 28.63
C ALA A 521 -15.24 -29.95 27.35
N PRO A 522 -13.98 -30.40 27.21
CA PRO A 522 -13.28 -30.36 25.93
C PRO A 522 -14.06 -31.10 24.85
N MET A 523 -14.03 -30.57 23.63
CA MET A 523 -14.75 -31.13 22.47
C MET A 523 -13.86 -31.14 21.23
N PRO A 524 -14.17 -31.96 20.21
CA PRO A 524 -13.47 -31.90 18.93
C PRO A 524 -13.53 -30.50 18.30
N LEU A 525 -12.43 -30.06 17.67
CA LEU A 525 -12.35 -28.72 17.06
C LEU A 525 -13.44 -28.49 15.99
N GLU A 526 -13.83 -29.53 15.26
CA GLU A 526 -14.90 -29.42 14.26
C GLU A 526 -16.27 -29.15 14.91
N GLU A 527 -16.54 -29.76 16.06
CA GLU A 527 -17.77 -29.50 16.81
C GLU A 527 -17.78 -28.07 17.37
N ALA A 528 -16.66 -27.61 17.92
CA ALA A 528 -16.51 -26.23 18.37
C ALA A 528 -16.73 -25.21 17.25
N ARG A 529 -16.15 -25.46 16.06
CA ARG A 529 -16.37 -24.62 14.86
C ARG A 529 -17.82 -24.61 14.41
N ALA A 530 -18.46 -25.77 14.36
CA ALA A 530 -19.87 -25.88 13.98
C ALA A 530 -20.75 -25.08 14.95
N MET A 531 -20.50 -25.16 16.25
CA MET A 531 -21.23 -24.41 17.27
C MET A 531 -21.07 -22.90 17.10
N ILE A 532 -19.85 -22.40 16.88
CA ILE A 532 -19.57 -20.97 16.68
C ILE A 532 -20.21 -20.48 15.37
N SER A 533 -20.13 -21.26 14.29
CA SER A 533 -20.69 -20.88 12.99
C SER A 533 -22.21 -20.77 12.98
N ALA A 534 -22.90 -21.42 13.93
CA ALA A 534 -24.34 -21.34 14.09
C ALA A 534 -24.79 -20.08 14.85
N LEU A 535 -23.88 -19.35 15.50
CA LEU A 535 -24.22 -18.15 16.26
C LEU A 535 -24.48 -16.96 15.32
N PRO A 536 -25.47 -16.11 15.65
CA PRO A 536 -25.64 -14.82 14.97
C PRO A 536 -24.40 -13.94 15.11
N LEU A 537 -24.09 -13.13 14.10
CA LEU A 537 -22.90 -12.27 14.12
C LEU A 537 -22.89 -11.26 15.26
N GLU A 538 -24.06 -10.72 15.62
CA GLU A 538 -24.19 -9.79 16.74
C GLU A 538 -23.80 -10.45 18.06
N SER A 539 -24.21 -11.71 18.26
CA SER A 539 -23.81 -12.51 19.42
C SER A 539 -22.31 -12.81 19.40
N LEU A 540 -21.74 -13.09 18.23
CA LEU A 540 -20.30 -13.32 18.09
C LEU A 540 -19.47 -12.09 18.46
N SER A 541 -19.88 -10.89 18.05
CA SER A 541 -19.15 -9.66 18.44
C SER A 541 -19.10 -9.48 19.95
N LEU A 542 -20.23 -9.64 20.65
CA LEU A 542 -20.28 -9.55 22.10
C LEU A 542 -19.47 -10.66 22.78
N LEU A 543 -19.50 -11.86 22.19
CA LEU A 543 -18.74 -13.00 22.69
C LEU A 543 -17.23 -12.76 22.60
N PHE A 544 -16.74 -12.17 21.49
CA PHE A 544 -15.32 -11.85 21.34
C PHE A 544 -14.83 -10.89 22.42
N ASP A 545 -15.59 -9.83 22.70
CA ASP A 545 -15.24 -8.82 23.71
C ASP A 545 -15.12 -9.41 25.12
N GLN A 546 -15.86 -10.50 25.41
CA GLN A 546 -15.78 -11.20 26.70
C GLN A 546 -14.78 -12.36 26.69
N ALA A 547 -14.51 -12.95 25.53
CA ALA A 547 -13.64 -14.12 25.40
C ALA A 547 -12.16 -13.75 25.32
N PHE A 548 -11.84 -12.58 24.77
CA PHE A 548 -10.47 -12.18 24.46
C PHE A 548 -10.05 -10.90 25.18
N GLN A 549 -8.76 -10.80 25.48
CA GLN A 549 -8.15 -9.57 25.97
C GLN A 549 -8.08 -8.52 24.84
N PRO A 550 -8.13 -7.21 25.16
CA PRO A 550 -8.05 -6.14 24.16
C PRO A 550 -6.84 -6.24 23.23
N GLU A 551 -5.71 -6.74 23.73
CA GLU A 551 -4.49 -6.93 22.95
C GLU A 551 -4.67 -7.99 21.85
N VAL A 552 -5.39 -9.08 22.14
CA VAL A 552 -5.67 -10.15 21.16
C VAL A 552 -6.60 -9.62 20.06
N LEU A 553 -7.62 -8.85 20.45
CA LEU A 553 -8.53 -8.18 19.50
C LEU A 553 -7.76 -7.21 18.60
N ALA A 554 -6.90 -6.36 19.18
CA ALA A 554 -6.09 -5.42 18.43
C ALA A 554 -5.14 -6.12 17.44
N VAL A 555 -4.52 -7.22 17.86
CA VAL A 555 -3.66 -8.03 17.00
C VAL A 555 -4.43 -8.69 15.85
N ALA A 556 -5.60 -9.28 16.12
CA ALA A 556 -6.42 -9.89 15.07
C ALA A 556 -6.87 -8.83 14.05
N LEU A 557 -7.21 -7.63 14.53
CA LEU A 557 -7.56 -6.49 13.70
C LEU A 557 -6.37 -6.04 12.84
N LEU A 558 -5.17 -5.99 13.42
CA LEU A 558 -3.93 -5.70 12.72
C LEU A 558 -3.65 -6.73 11.63
N SER A 559 -3.73 -8.03 11.94
CA SER A 559 -3.52 -9.10 10.96
C SER A 559 -4.50 -8.99 9.80
N ALA A 560 -5.80 -8.78 10.07
CA ALA A 560 -6.80 -8.58 9.02
C ALA A 560 -6.44 -7.41 8.10
N HIS A 561 -6.10 -6.24 8.65
CA HIS A 561 -5.73 -5.08 7.84
C HIS A 561 -4.38 -5.23 7.15
N MET A 562 -3.41 -5.92 7.76
CA MET A 562 -2.13 -6.23 7.13
C MET A 562 -2.27 -7.15 5.93
N ILE A 563 -3.11 -8.18 6.03
CA ILE A 563 -3.45 -9.05 4.90
C ILE A 563 -4.03 -8.21 3.75
N ILE A 564 -5.01 -7.36 4.04
CA ILE A 564 -5.62 -6.49 3.03
C ILE A 564 -4.61 -5.50 2.44
N PHE A 565 -3.75 -4.91 3.27
CA PHE A 565 -2.71 -3.99 2.83
C PHE A 565 -1.72 -4.65 1.87
N TRP A 566 -1.32 -5.89 2.15
CA TRP A 566 -0.46 -6.67 1.26
C TRP A 566 -1.16 -7.05 -0.04
N LEU A 567 -2.39 -7.55 0.03
CA LEU A 567 -3.17 -7.92 -1.16
C LEU A 567 -3.55 -6.70 -2.03
N SER A 568 -3.63 -5.50 -1.45
CA SER A 568 -3.86 -4.26 -2.22
C SER A 568 -2.68 -3.87 -3.11
N GLN A 569 -1.46 -4.33 -2.78
CA GLN A 569 -0.26 -4.07 -3.59
C GLN A 569 -0.30 -4.81 -4.94
N ASP A 570 -1.11 -5.86 -5.03
CA ASP A 570 -1.14 -6.78 -6.16
C ASP A 570 -1.50 -6.10 -7.48
N SER A 571 -2.30 -5.02 -7.40
CA SER A 571 -2.68 -4.15 -8.52
C SER A 571 -1.49 -3.59 -9.31
N ASN A 572 -0.30 -3.49 -8.70
CA ASN A 572 0.91 -2.99 -9.37
C ASN A 572 1.61 -4.04 -10.23
N VAL A 573 1.40 -5.33 -9.94
CA VAL A 573 2.17 -6.44 -10.51
C VAL A 573 1.30 -7.43 -11.27
N THR A 574 -0.01 -7.51 -10.99
CA THR A 574 -0.91 -8.49 -11.60
C THR A 574 -1.61 -7.95 -12.87
N PRO A 575 -1.47 -8.66 -14.01
CA PRO A 575 -2.26 -8.41 -15.20
C PRO A 575 -3.78 -8.41 -14.96
N PRO A 576 -4.58 -7.62 -15.71
CA PRO A 576 -4.21 -6.89 -16.93
C PRO A 576 -3.76 -5.44 -16.71
N VAL A 577 -3.76 -4.91 -15.48
CA VAL A 577 -3.48 -3.48 -15.25
C VAL A 577 -2.06 -3.19 -14.78
N CYS A 578 -1.53 -3.94 -13.82
CA CYS A 578 -0.13 -3.93 -13.35
C CYS A 578 0.72 -2.69 -13.72
N LEU A 579 0.35 -1.50 -13.22
CA LEU A 579 0.89 -0.22 -13.72
C LEU A 579 2.40 -0.07 -13.52
N ALA A 580 2.94 -0.60 -12.41
CA ALA A 580 4.37 -0.62 -12.17
C ALA A 580 5.08 -1.53 -13.19
N ALA A 581 4.52 -2.72 -13.44
CA ALA A 581 5.06 -3.64 -14.45
C ALA A 581 5.01 -3.05 -15.87
N PHE A 582 3.98 -2.29 -16.21
CA PHE A 582 3.89 -1.60 -17.51
C PHE A 582 4.91 -0.47 -17.65
N THR A 583 5.20 0.23 -16.55
CA THR A 583 6.26 1.23 -16.50
C THR A 583 7.63 0.56 -16.68
N GLY A 584 7.88 -0.54 -15.97
CA GLY A 584 9.09 -1.35 -16.14
C GLY A 584 9.22 -1.91 -17.56
N ALA A 585 8.11 -2.34 -18.18
CA ALA A 585 8.09 -2.84 -19.55
C ALA A 585 8.47 -1.77 -20.57
N ALA A 586 7.99 -0.53 -20.39
CA ALA A 586 8.33 0.60 -21.24
C ALA A 586 9.83 0.91 -21.18
N ILE A 587 10.43 0.93 -19.99
CA ILE A 587 11.88 1.14 -19.81
C ILE A 587 12.68 -0.05 -20.38
N ALA A 588 12.19 -1.28 -20.17
CA ALA A 588 12.84 -2.49 -20.66
C ALA A 588 12.75 -2.67 -22.17
N GLY A 589 11.81 -2.00 -22.85
CA GLY A 589 11.48 -2.23 -24.26
C GLY A 589 10.90 -3.64 -24.48
N SER A 590 9.99 -4.08 -23.60
CA SER A 590 9.42 -5.44 -23.60
C SER A 590 7.88 -5.43 -23.65
N PRO A 591 7.22 -6.52 -24.08
CA PRO A 591 5.76 -6.58 -24.14
C PRO A 591 5.12 -6.40 -22.74
N PRO A 592 4.27 -5.38 -22.52
CA PRO A 592 3.75 -5.03 -21.18
C PRO A 592 3.09 -6.19 -20.44
N MET A 593 2.28 -6.98 -21.15
CA MET A 593 1.56 -8.11 -20.56
C MET A 593 2.51 -9.23 -20.08
N LYS A 594 3.54 -9.55 -20.87
CA LYS A 594 4.54 -10.57 -20.51
C LYS A 594 5.36 -10.12 -19.30
N THR A 595 5.72 -8.84 -19.24
CA THR A 595 6.41 -8.25 -18.09
C THR A 595 5.52 -8.21 -16.85
N GLY A 596 4.21 -7.96 -17.00
CA GLY A 596 3.22 -8.11 -15.93
C GLY A 596 3.19 -9.53 -15.36
N PHE A 597 3.07 -10.56 -16.21
CA PHE A 597 3.15 -11.95 -15.73
C PHE A 597 4.48 -12.27 -15.04
N ALA A 598 5.60 -11.72 -15.51
CA ALA A 598 6.89 -11.87 -14.84
C ALA A 598 6.90 -11.19 -13.46
N ALA A 599 6.40 -9.95 -13.37
CA ALA A 599 6.30 -9.21 -12.10
C ALA A 599 5.42 -9.96 -11.09
N TRP A 600 4.23 -10.41 -11.49
CA TRP A 600 3.32 -11.21 -10.66
C TRP A 600 3.97 -12.51 -10.15
N LYS A 601 4.72 -13.19 -11.02
CA LYS A 601 5.46 -14.40 -10.65
C LYS A 601 6.54 -14.12 -9.60
N ILE A 602 7.26 -13.01 -9.74
CA ILE A 602 8.35 -12.62 -8.83
C ILE A 602 7.80 -12.10 -7.50
N ALA A 603 6.68 -11.38 -7.51
CA ALA A 603 6.04 -10.77 -6.35
C ALA A 603 5.21 -11.76 -5.51
N LYS A 604 5.45 -13.08 -5.61
CA LYS A 604 4.63 -14.11 -4.94
C LYS A 604 4.58 -14.01 -3.42
N GLY A 605 5.58 -13.37 -2.81
CA GLY A 605 5.56 -13.02 -1.40
C GLY A 605 4.30 -12.23 -0.99
N LEU A 606 3.68 -11.47 -1.91
CA LEU A 606 2.42 -10.76 -1.67
C LEU A 606 1.24 -11.67 -1.27
N TYR A 607 1.30 -12.96 -1.59
CA TYR A 607 0.23 -13.92 -1.30
C TYR A 607 0.58 -14.87 -0.17
N PHE A 608 1.83 -15.34 -0.10
CA PHE A 608 2.25 -16.29 0.92
C PHE A 608 2.45 -15.64 2.29
N VAL A 609 3.00 -14.43 2.35
CA VAL A 609 3.23 -13.74 3.63
C VAL A 609 1.91 -13.42 4.36
N PRO A 610 0.83 -12.98 3.68
CA PRO A 610 -0.49 -12.87 4.30
C PRO A 610 -1.04 -14.16 4.91
N LEU A 611 -0.73 -15.34 4.35
CA LEU A 611 -1.10 -16.61 4.97
C LEU A 611 -0.41 -16.78 6.33
N LEU A 612 0.85 -16.35 6.45
CA LEU A 612 1.57 -16.39 7.72
C LEU A 612 0.92 -15.47 8.75
N PHE A 613 0.43 -14.28 8.35
CA PHE A 613 -0.30 -13.38 9.26
C PHE A 613 -1.62 -13.97 9.77
N ALA A 614 -2.29 -14.75 8.92
CA ALA A 614 -3.59 -15.34 9.22
C ALA A 614 -3.49 -16.57 10.13
N TYR A 615 -2.42 -17.36 9.98
CA TYR A 615 -2.31 -18.70 10.55
C TYR A 615 -1.19 -18.89 11.58
N THR A 616 -0.28 -17.92 11.71
CA THR A 616 0.86 -18.03 12.63
C THR A 616 0.98 -16.75 13.45
N PRO A 617 1.65 -16.77 14.61
CA PRO A 617 1.88 -15.57 15.41
C PRO A 617 2.96 -14.65 14.80
N PHE A 618 3.06 -14.54 13.47
CA PHE A 618 4.12 -13.77 12.82
C PHE A 618 4.07 -12.27 13.10
N LEU A 619 2.88 -11.74 13.41
CA LEU A 619 2.66 -10.34 13.82
C LEU A 619 2.39 -10.19 15.32
N SER A 620 2.15 -11.30 16.03
CA SER A 620 1.63 -11.29 17.41
C SER A 620 2.52 -11.97 18.44
N GLY A 621 3.45 -12.81 17.98
CA GLY A 621 4.34 -13.59 18.81
C GLY A 621 5.44 -12.75 19.43
N ASP A 622 6.22 -13.38 20.30
CA ASP A 622 7.47 -12.78 20.76
C ASP A 622 8.55 -12.84 19.66
N TRP A 623 9.66 -12.12 19.87
CA TRP A 623 10.76 -12.08 18.91
C TRP A 623 11.29 -13.47 18.52
N PRO A 624 11.50 -14.42 19.45
CA PRO A 624 11.88 -15.79 19.11
C PRO A 624 10.90 -16.47 18.15
N GLN A 625 9.59 -16.43 18.45
CA GLN A 625 8.57 -17.04 17.58
C GLN A 625 8.54 -16.38 16.20
N MET A 626 8.59 -15.05 16.14
CA MET A 626 8.61 -14.31 14.88
C MET A 626 9.85 -14.65 14.04
N LEU A 627 11.01 -14.79 14.66
CA LEU A 627 12.27 -15.16 14.00
C LEU A 627 12.26 -16.61 13.53
N GLU A 628 11.65 -17.52 14.29
CA GLU A 628 11.46 -18.92 13.88
C GLU A 628 10.60 -19.00 12.61
N ILE A 629 9.43 -18.35 12.62
CA ILE A 629 8.53 -18.30 11.46
C ILE A 629 9.24 -17.68 10.26
N PHE A 630 9.93 -16.54 10.46
CA PHE A 630 10.72 -15.88 9.42
C PHE A 630 11.75 -16.83 8.80
N PHE A 631 12.50 -17.56 9.64
CA PHE A 631 13.55 -18.47 9.20
C PHE A 631 12.98 -19.58 8.31
N PHE A 632 11.99 -20.33 8.78
CA PHE A 632 11.42 -21.42 7.99
C PHE A 632 10.69 -20.91 6.75
N ALA A 633 9.98 -19.79 6.85
CA ALA A 633 9.33 -19.18 5.69
C ALA A 633 10.32 -18.71 4.63
N ALA A 634 11.51 -18.24 5.00
CA ALA A 634 12.54 -17.86 4.03
C ALA A 634 12.98 -19.07 3.17
N PHE A 635 13.22 -20.22 3.79
CA PHE A 635 13.51 -21.46 3.06
C PHE A 635 12.30 -21.95 2.25
N GLY A 636 11.10 -21.86 2.83
CA GLY A 636 9.87 -22.25 2.14
C GLY A 636 9.64 -21.46 0.87
N LEU A 637 9.78 -20.13 0.94
CA LEU A 637 9.65 -19.23 -0.22
C LEU A 637 10.75 -19.43 -1.25
N TRP A 638 11.97 -19.80 -0.82
CA TRP A 638 13.03 -20.16 -1.76
C TRP A 638 12.69 -21.43 -2.56
N ALA A 639 12.18 -22.47 -1.90
CA ALA A 639 11.72 -23.69 -2.57
C ALA A 639 10.56 -23.41 -3.52
N VAL A 640 9.60 -22.58 -3.11
CA VAL A 640 8.49 -22.13 -3.96
C VAL A 640 9.00 -21.37 -5.18
N ALA A 641 9.93 -20.43 -5.01
CA ALA A 641 10.52 -19.69 -6.12
C ALA A 641 11.21 -20.63 -7.14
N ALA A 642 11.99 -21.60 -6.66
CA ALA A 642 12.63 -22.61 -7.50
C ALA A 642 11.62 -23.47 -8.27
N ALA A 643 10.56 -23.92 -7.58
CA ALA A 643 9.50 -24.70 -8.20
C ALA A 643 8.70 -23.90 -9.24
N ILE A 644 8.44 -22.62 -9.00
CA ILE A 644 7.73 -21.74 -9.94
C ILE A 644 8.59 -21.50 -11.19
N GLU A 645 9.89 -21.23 -11.02
CA GLU A 645 10.81 -21.06 -12.17
C GLU A 645 11.11 -22.37 -12.91
N GLY A 646 11.01 -23.51 -12.23
CA GLY A 646 11.45 -24.80 -12.76
C GLY A 646 12.98 -24.92 -12.84
N TYR A 647 13.69 -24.12 -12.05
CA TYR A 647 15.15 -24.08 -11.99
C TYR A 647 15.58 -23.73 -10.56
N TRP A 648 16.67 -24.32 -10.09
CA TRP A 648 17.27 -23.95 -8.81
C TRP A 648 18.76 -23.65 -8.95
N GLU A 649 19.61 -24.68 -8.94
CA GLU A 649 20.99 -24.62 -9.44
C GLU A 649 21.13 -25.38 -10.78
N ASN A 650 20.21 -26.31 -11.05
CA ASN A 650 19.96 -27.02 -12.30
C ASN A 650 18.46 -27.06 -12.62
N ARG A 651 18.11 -27.48 -13.85
CA ARG A 651 16.70 -27.66 -14.29
C ARG A 651 15.96 -28.67 -13.40
N MET A 652 14.73 -28.33 -13.04
CA MET A 652 13.84 -29.18 -12.25
C MET A 652 12.79 -29.86 -13.14
N ASN A 653 12.56 -31.14 -12.93
CA ASN A 653 11.43 -31.84 -13.56
C ASN A 653 10.12 -31.59 -12.77
N LEU A 654 8.97 -32.04 -13.28
CA LEU A 654 7.69 -31.80 -12.62
C LEU A 654 7.63 -32.40 -11.20
N ALA A 655 8.17 -33.60 -10.99
CA ALA A 655 8.19 -34.25 -9.68
C ALA A 655 8.99 -33.43 -8.65
N GLU A 656 10.19 -32.96 -9.00
CA GLU A 656 11.01 -32.12 -8.14
C GLU A 656 10.34 -30.79 -7.81
N ARG A 657 9.62 -30.22 -8.79
CA ARG A 657 8.84 -28.99 -8.57
C ARG A 657 7.70 -29.23 -7.58
N LEU A 658 6.96 -30.33 -7.73
CA LEU A 658 5.88 -30.71 -6.80
C LEU A 658 6.41 -31.00 -5.40
N VAL A 659 7.54 -31.71 -5.28
CA VAL A 659 8.18 -31.97 -3.98
C VAL A 659 8.68 -30.68 -3.35
N ALA A 660 9.33 -29.79 -4.13
CA ALA A 660 9.78 -28.49 -3.63
C ALA A 660 8.60 -27.59 -3.18
N LEU A 661 7.46 -27.63 -3.88
CA LEU A 661 6.23 -26.95 -3.44
C LEU A 661 5.68 -27.55 -2.14
N ALA A 662 5.63 -28.88 -2.03
CA ALA A 662 5.16 -29.56 -0.82
C ALA A 662 6.06 -29.26 0.40
N VAL A 663 7.37 -29.33 0.21
CA VAL A 663 8.36 -28.94 1.23
C VAL A 663 8.23 -27.46 1.59
N GLY A 664 8.07 -26.59 0.60
CA GLY A 664 7.88 -25.17 0.82
C GLY A 664 6.61 -24.86 1.61
N ALA A 665 5.51 -25.53 1.29
CA ALA A 665 4.26 -25.43 2.03
C ALA A 665 4.40 -25.96 3.47
N ALA A 666 5.07 -27.11 3.66
CA ALA A 666 5.30 -27.69 4.98
C ALA A 666 6.16 -26.77 5.87
N LEU A 667 7.19 -26.13 5.31
CA LEU A 667 8.03 -25.15 6.02
C LEU A 667 7.27 -23.89 6.47
N MET A 668 6.20 -23.53 5.76
CA MET A 668 5.39 -22.35 6.08
C MET A 668 4.12 -22.69 6.88
N TRP A 669 3.83 -23.97 7.08
CA TRP A 669 2.62 -24.40 7.77
C TRP A 669 2.78 -24.20 9.29
N PRO A 670 1.73 -23.76 10.01
CA PRO A 670 1.72 -23.73 11.48
C PRO A 670 1.76 -25.15 12.06
N ALA A 671 2.94 -25.75 12.06
CA ALA A 671 3.19 -27.09 12.58
C ALA A 671 4.09 -27.03 13.82
N ALA A 672 4.16 -28.15 14.54
CA ALA A 672 5.15 -28.31 15.60
C ALA A 672 6.57 -28.21 15.02
N LEU A 673 7.51 -27.65 15.78
CA LEU A 673 8.89 -27.39 15.35
C LEU A 673 9.58 -28.60 14.70
N TRP A 674 9.34 -29.82 15.20
CA TRP A 674 9.94 -31.04 14.63
C TRP A 674 9.49 -31.32 13.18
N ILE A 675 8.26 -30.93 12.81
CA ILE A 675 7.74 -31.03 11.44
C ILE A 675 8.48 -30.02 10.55
N ASN A 676 8.70 -28.80 11.04
CA ASN A 676 9.44 -27.77 10.30
C ASN A 676 10.91 -28.17 10.09
N ILE A 677 11.55 -28.78 11.10
CA ILE A 677 12.91 -29.34 10.99
C ILE A 677 12.95 -30.49 9.96
N ALA A 678 11.97 -31.40 9.99
CA ALA A 678 11.88 -32.47 9.00
C ALA A 678 11.68 -31.92 7.58
N ALA A 679 10.84 -30.88 7.42
CA ALA A 679 10.66 -30.19 6.16
C ALA A 679 11.94 -29.49 5.69
N LEU A 680 12.73 -28.91 6.61
CA LEU A 680 14.03 -28.31 6.32
C LEU A 680 15.06 -29.36 5.88
N ALA A 681 15.06 -30.54 6.49
CA ALA A 681 15.86 -31.67 6.01
C ALA A 681 15.43 -32.10 4.60
N GLY A 682 14.12 -32.15 4.34
CA GLY A 682 13.55 -32.38 3.00
C GLY A 682 14.00 -31.33 1.98
N PHE A 683 14.01 -30.05 2.38
CA PHE A 683 14.55 -28.95 1.58
C PHE A 683 16.01 -29.20 1.21
N ALA A 684 16.85 -29.52 2.21
CA ALA A 684 18.28 -29.77 2.00
C ALA A 684 18.51 -30.97 1.07
N ALA A 685 17.70 -32.02 1.18
CA ALA A 685 17.76 -33.19 0.32
C ALA A 685 17.41 -32.86 -1.14
N VAL A 686 16.30 -32.14 -1.39
CA VAL A 686 15.89 -31.74 -2.75
C VAL A 686 16.89 -30.77 -3.37
N PHE A 687 17.38 -29.82 -2.58
CA PHE A 687 18.40 -28.87 -3.02
C PHE A 687 19.72 -29.55 -3.35
N GLY A 688 20.20 -30.43 -2.45
CA GLY A 688 21.40 -31.23 -2.66
C GLY A 688 21.30 -32.15 -3.88
N TRP A 689 20.14 -32.78 -4.09
CA TRP A 689 19.85 -33.57 -5.29
C TRP A 689 19.92 -32.71 -6.56
N ASN A 690 19.32 -31.52 -6.55
CA ASN A 690 19.35 -30.62 -7.70
C ASN A 690 20.78 -30.17 -8.04
N ILE A 691 21.62 -29.91 -7.04
CA ILE A 691 23.05 -29.58 -7.23
C ILE A 691 23.81 -30.78 -7.79
N ALA A 692 23.58 -31.98 -7.24
CA ALA A 692 24.30 -33.20 -7.61
C ALA A 692 23.98 -33.68 -9.04
N LYS A 693 22.87 -33.23 -9.64
CA LYS A 693 22.57 -33.52 -11.04
C LYS A 693 23.71 -33.06 -11.95
N LYS A 694 24.07 -33.94 -12.90
CA LYS A 694 24.94 -33.56 -14.02
C LYS A 694 24.36 -32.34 -14.70
N ARG A 695 25.16 -31.27 -14.80
CA ARG A 695 24.81 -30.07 -15.56
C ARG A 695 24.56 -30.49 -17.01
N VAL A 696 23.29 -30.54 -17.40
CA VAL A 696 22.92 -30.65 -18.81
C VAL A 696 23.26 -29.28 -19.40
N ARG A 697 24.41 -29.18 -20.07
CA ARG A 697 24.78 -27.98 -20.85
C ARG A 697 23.66 -27.76 -21.85
N THR A 698 22.93 -26.67 -21.72
CA THR A 698 22.07 -26.18 -22.78
C THR A 698 22.84 -25.15 -23.57
N GLU A 699 22.86 -25.32 -24.89
CA GLU A 699 23.24 -24.25 -25.82
C GLU A 699 22.39 -23.01 -25.53
N PRO A 700 22.97 -21.80 -25.63
CA PRO A 700 22.23 -20.56 -25.41
C PRO A 700 21.06 -20.48 -26.41
N ALA A 701 19.87 -20.16 -25.89
CA ALA A 701 18.65 -19.94 -26.68
C ALA A 701 18.60 -18.53 -27.27
#